data_AF-A0A1M2W4B2-F1
#
_entry.id   AF-A0A1M2W4B2-F1
#
_cell.length_a   1.000
_cell.length_b   1.000
_cell.length_c   1.000
_cell.angle_alpha   90.00
_cell.angle_beta   90.00
_cell.angle_gamma   90.00
#
_symmetry.space_group_name_H-M   'P 1'
#
loop_
_entity.id
_entity.type
_entity.pdbx_description
1 polymer ?
#
loop_
_entity_poly.entity_id
_entity_poly.type
_entity_poly.pdbx_seq_one_letter_code
_entity_poly.pdbx_strand_id
1 'polypeptide(L)'
;MRKQLDPRIPILINNNVKKNHRSFIVLVGDRGKDQIVNLHFLLSQARVSARPSVLWCYKKELGFTTHRKKREAKIKREIKRGTREPNDQDPFEIFITVTDIRYTYYKESQKILGQTFGMCVLQDFEAITPNLLARTIETVEGGGLVVIMLKSMKSLRQLYAMTMDVHARYRTSAHDSVVARFNERFILSLGSCEDCLVLDDELNVLPISRGKDIKPIEEDRGKSKEESELKDLKESLADTKPIGELVKLAKTIDQAQAVLTFVDAIAEKTLSSTVTLTAARGRGKSAALGLAIAAALAHGYSNIFVTSPSPENLKTLFDFIFKGMDVLGYEEHLDYDIVQSTNPDFNKAIVRVNVFRNHRQTIQYIQPEDAHVLGQAELVIIDEAAAIPLPLVRNLMGPYLIFMASTINGYEGTGRSLSLKLIQQLRESTRPSLTKDAAPSEDATTASSSKKALAKAAPKARTLREIKLETPIRYAAGDKIEKWLNSLLCLDATLLPRAAHMSTPHPSKCELFYVSRDTLFSYHPASEVFLQRMMALYVASHYKNQPNDLQLLSDAPAHHLFVLLPPIKDDETHLPEPLVVLQVALEGNISRQAIMDGLSRGFRAGGDMIPWLISQQFQENKFALLSGARIVRIATHPDYANMGYGARALQALNAYYSGEYFNVDEVPQVEPSYPDPSSFDESTDLLHDEPKVRSANAMQPLLQRLTERKPETLDYLGVSYGLTPPLLRFWKRAGYIPLYLRQTQSELTGEHTCVMVRGLNSSVDGELEWLGEFAKDFRRRFLSLLSFKFREFGSVTALSVLEAANSGVKKLDAHPSRELGSSELSFMLSPFDLKRLDSYSNNQLDYHVIMDLLPTVGQLYFEKRLGPEVRLSAVQSSILLALGMQRKSIEEIEALALFVKVIKKISKRLLDVQKAAISTQMPDATRAADALTRTDADGAKAAWKPLETSLEDELAEAGDEAARALREKQRAMIDALDLSK
;
A
#
# COMPACT_ATOMS: atom_id res chain seq x y z
N MET A 1 -40.73 21.25 -34.51
CA MET A 1 -39.89 21.46 -35.72
C MET A 1 -39.14 20.17 -36.00
N ARG A 2 -39.19 19.61 -37.21
CA ARG A 2 -38.34 18.45 -37.59
C ARG A 2 -37.02 19.01 -38.13
N LYS A 3 -35.94 18.84 -37.37
CA LYS A 3 -34.58 19.24 -37.76
C LYS A 3 -33.84 18.02 -38.32
N GLN A 4 -33.11 18.20 -39.42
CA GLN A 4 -32.29 17.13 -39.97
C GLN A 4 -31.09 16.90 -39.04
N LEU A 5 -30.88 15.63 -38.64
CA LEU A 5 -29.75 15.24 -37.79
C LEU A 5 -28.44 15.40 -38.57
N ASP A 6 -27.37 15.85 -37.90
CA ASP A 6 -26.04 15.90 -38.51
C ASP A 6 -25.60 14.47 -38.91
N PRO A 7 -25.20 14.24 -40.18
CA PRO A 7 -24.83 12.91 -40.67
C PRO A 7 -23.63 12.30 -39.94
N ARG A 8 -22.80 13.10 -39.27
CA ARG A 8 -21.61 12.62 -38.54
C ARG A 8 -21.96 11.65 -37.41
N ILE A 9 -23.09 11.85 -36.73
CA ILE A 9 -23.52 11.02 -35.60
C ILE A 9 -23.82 9.57 -36.05
N PRO A 10 -24.73 9.31 -37.00
CA PRO A 10 -25.00 7.95 -37.46
C PRO A 10 -23.79 7.32 -38.16
N ILE A 11 -22.97 8.10 -38.88
CA ILE A 11 -21.76 7.58 -39.53
C ILE A 11 -20.76 7.06 -38.49
N LEU A 12 -20.52 7.81 -37.40
CA LEU A 12 -19.65 7.36 -36.31
C LEU A 12 -20.14 6.04 -35.69
N ILE A 13 -21.42 5.98 -35.34
CA ILE A 13 -22.03 4.79 -34.71
C ILE A 13 -21.90 3.58 -35.65
N ASN A 14 -22.26 3.74 -36.92
CA ASN A 14 -22.18 2.65 -37.91
C ASN A 14 -20.74 2.17 -38.13
N ASN A 15 -19.77 3.09 -38.26
CA ASN A 15 -18.37 2.76 -38.44
C ASN A 15 -17.82 1.97 -37.25
N ASN A 16 -18.15 2.39 -36.03
CA ASN A 16 -17.66 1.75 -34.81
C ASN A 16 -18.34 0.40 -34.54
N VAL A 17 -19.62 0.25 -34.88
CA VAL A 17 -20.29 -1.07 -34.88
C VAL A 17 -19.63 -2.01 -35.87
N LYS A 18 -19.32 -1.56 -37.10
CA LYS A 18 -18.62 -2.38 -38.10
C LYS A 18 -17.22 -2.80 -37.65
N LYS A 19 -16.46 -1.89 -37.03
CA LYS A 19 -15.10 -2.15 -36.52
C LYS A 19 -15.09 -2.89 -35.18
N ASN A 20 -16.23 -3.09 -34.52
CA ASN A 20 -16.30 -3.50 -33.12
C ASN A 20 -15.50 -2.59 -32.17
N HIS A 21 -15.44 -1.29 -32.47
CA HIS A 21 -14.87 -0.23 -31.64
C HIS A 21 -15.96 0.44 -30.80
N ARG A 22 -15.60 1.08 -29.69
CA ARG A 22 -16.57 1.84 -28.88
C ARG A 22 -16.76 3.24 -29.45
N SER A 23 -17.89 3.86 -29.15
CA SER A 23 -18.17 5.28 -29.46
C SER A 23 -18.30 6.11 -28.17
N PHE A 24 -17.82 7.36 -28.17
CA PHE A 24 -17.92 8.28 -27.04
C PHE A 24 -18.70 9.53 -27.41
N ILE A 25 -19.74 9.86 -26.66
CA ILE A 25 -20.56 11.06 -26.88
C ILE A 25 -20.65 11.87 -25.59
N VAL A 26 -20.44 13.18 -25.69
CA VAL A 26 -20.66 14.13 -24.61
C VAL A 26 -21.84 15.01 -24.98
N LEU A 27 -22.91 14.97 -24.17
CA LEU A 27 -24.11 15.77 -24.35
C LEU A 27 -24.05 16.99 -23.43
N VAL A 28 -24.13 18.19 -24.00
CA VAL A 28 -24.16 19.45 -23.26
C VAL A 28 -25.56 20.04 -23.27
N GLY A 29 -26.21 20.04 -22.12
CA GLY A 29 -27.45 20.74 -21.86
C GLY A 29 -28.43 19.98 -20.96
N ASP A 30 -29.58 20.59 -20.72
CA ASP A 30 -30.54 20.17 -19.69
C ASP A 30 -31.51 19.10 -20.22
N ARG A 31 -31.68 19.00 -21.54
CA ARG A 31 -32.55 18.01 -22.21
C ARG A 31 -31.82 16.75 -22.68
N GLY A 32 -30.61 16.50 -22.19
CA GLY A 32 -29.83 15.33 -22.58
C GLY A 32 -30.53 13.97 -22.33
N LYS A 33 -31.52 13.88 -21.42
CA LYS A 33 -32.28 12.65 -21.17
C LYS A 33 -33.08 12.18 -22.39
N ASP A 34 -33.70 13.11 -23.09
CA ASP A 34 -34.52 12.81 -24.25
C ASP A 34 -33.63 12.38 -25.42
N GLN A 35 -32.45 12.99 -25.52
CA GLN A 35 -31.47 12.66 -26.55
C GLN A 35 -30.82 11.29 -26.38
N ILE A 36 -30.72 10.77 -25.15
CA ILE A 36 -30.27 9.40 -24.90
C ILE A 36 -31.17 8.38 -25.62
N VAL A 37 -32.48 8.64 -25.70
CA VAL A 37 -33.43 7.76 -26.41
C VAL A 37 -33.11 7.72 -27.90
N ASN A 38 -32.85 8.88 -28.50
CA ASN A 38 -32.51 9.01 -29.91
C ASN A 38 -31.19 8.29 -30.22
N LEU A 39 -30.19 8.43 -29.36
CA LEU A 39 -28.90 7.74 -29.50
C LEU A 39 -29.04 6.21 -29.35
N HIS A 40 -29.83 5.74 -28.39
CA HIS A 40 -30.10 4.30 -28.22
C HIS A 40 -30.85 3.71 -29.41
N PHE A 41 -31.79 4.47 -29.98
CA PHE A 41 -32.50 4.08 -31.19
C PHE A 41 -31.55 3.95 -32.38
N LEU A 42 -30.67 4.94 -32.61
CA LEU A 42 -29.64 4.89 -33.67
C LEU A 42 -28.70 3.71 -33.48
N LEU A 43 -28.25 3.44 -32.25
CA LEU A 43 -27.40 2.29 -31.93
C LEU A 43 -28.11 0.96 -32.22
N SER A 44 -29.40 0.87 -31.87
CA SER A 44 -30.22 -0.31 -32.13
C SER A 44 -30.51 -0.52 -33.62
N GLN A 45 -30.53 0.54 -34.43
CA GLN A 45 -30.62 0.42 -35.89
C GLN A 45 -29.30 -0.03 -36.52
N ALA A 46 -28.17 0.45 -36.00
CA ALA A 46 -26.85 0.07 -36.47
C ALA A 46 -26.52 -1.40 -36.16
N ARG A 47 -26.96 -1.90 -34.99
CA ARG A 47 -26.80 -3.31 -34.61
C ARG A 47 -27.93 -4.15 -35.21
N VAL A 48 -27.59 -5.04 -36.14
CA VAL A 48 -28.50 -6.05 -36.69
C VAL A 48 -28.89 -7.12 -35.65
N SER A 49 -28.27 -7.11 -34.46
CA SER A 49 -28.47 -8.09 -33.37
C SER A 49 -29.47 -7.63 -32.30
N ALA A 50 -29.51 -8.33 -31.16
CA ALA A 50 -30.39 -8.01 -30.04
C ALA A 50 -30.21 -6.57 -29.52
N ARG A 51 -31.30 -5.98 -29.00
CA ARG A 51 -31.28 -4.62 -28.43
C ARG A 51 -30.22 -4.50 -27.32
N PRO A 52 -29.39 -3.45 -27.33
CA PRO A 52 -28.31 -3.30 -26.38
C PRO A 52 -28.85 -3.01 -24.97
N SER A 53 -28.29 -3.68 -23.96
CA SER A 53 -28.53 -3.39 -22.55
C SER A 53 -27.86 -2.06 -22.15
N VAL A 54 -28.47 -1.37 -21.19
CA VAL A 54 -28.05 -0.03 -20.78
C VAL A 54 -27.60 -0.03 -19.32
N LEU A 55 -26.41 0.52 -19.06
CA LEU A 55 -25.94 0.84 -17.73
C LEU A 55 -26.20 2.33 -17.44
N TRP A 56 -27.00 2.63 -16.43
CA TRP A 56 -27.28 4.00 -16.00
C TRP A 56 -26.63 4.29 -14.65
N CYS A 57 -25.61 5.14 -14.65
CA CYS A 57 -24.85 5.50 -13.45
C CYS A 57 -25.18 6.93 -13.00
N TYR A 58 -25.47 7.08 -11.70
CA TYR A 58 -25.89 8.35 -11.11
C TYR A 58 -25.42 8.50 -9.65
N LYS A 59 -25.40 9.74 -9.15
CA LYS A 59 -24.94 10.08 -7.79
C LYS A 59 -26.01 9.86 -6.72
N LYS A 60 -27.14 10.55 -6.84
CA LYS A 60 -28.24 10.53 -5.85
C LYS A 60 -29.62 10.55 -6.51
N GLU A 61 -29.86 11.49 -7.42
CA GLU A 61 -31.16 11.74 -8.01
C GLU A 61 -31.19 11.44 -9.52
N LEU A 62 -32.19 10.67 -9.96
CA LEU A 62 -32.42 10.36 -11.38
C LEU A 62 -33.44 11.33 -12.02
N GLY A 63 -34.22 12.05 -11.20
CA GLY A 63 -35.39 12.82 -11.67
C GLY A 63 -36.58 11.95 -12.10
N PHE A 64 -36.49 10.62 -12.01
CA PHE A 64 -37.59 9.67 -12.24
C PHE A 64 -37.45 8.46 -11.31
N THR A 65 -38.55 7.71 -11.12
CA THR A 65 -38.53 6.49 -10.29
C THR A 65 -38.12 5.27 -11.11
N THR A 66 -37.16 4.48 -10.64
CA THR A 66 -36.75 3.20 -11.24
C THR A 66 -37.83 2.12 -11.09
N HIS A 67 -38.74 2.27 -10.12
CA HIS A 67 -39.73 1.24 -9.80
C HIS A 67 -40.95 1.30 -10.73
N ARG A 68 -41.05 0.34 -11.65
CA ARG A 68 -42.11 0.27 -12.68
C ARG A 68 -43.52 0.49 -12.13
N LYS A 69 -43.91 -0.20 -11.05
CA LYS A 69 -45.24 -0.05 -10.43
C LYS A 69 -45.53 1.36 -9.91
N LYS A 70 -44.52 2.04 -9.33
CA LYS A 70 -44.69 3.40 -8.80
C LYS A 70 -44.87 4.39 -9.96
N ARG A 71 -44.19 4.16 -11.07
CA ARG A 71 -44.31 4.97 -12.29
C ARG A 71 -45.67 4.79 -12.96
N GLU A 72 -46.11 3.55 -13.18
CA GLU A 72 -47.44 3.27 -13.73
C GLU A 72 -48.55 3.87 -12.85
N ALA A 73 -48.39 3.83 -11.52
CA ALA A 73 -49.31 4.49 -10.60
C ALA A 73 -49.28 6.03 -10.72
N LYS A 74 -48.11 6.64 -10.93
CA LYS A 74 -47.97 8.08 -11.19
C LYS A 74 -48.67 8.47 -12.49
N ILE A 75 -48.39 7.77 -13.60
CA ILE A 75 -49.01 8.00 -14.92
C ILE A 75 -50.53 7.83 -14.83
N LYS A 76 -51.03 6.76 -14.18
CA LYS A 76 -52.47 6.57 -13.97
C LYS A 76 -53.11 7.69 -13.14
N ARG A 77 -52.39 8.27 -12.17
CA ARG A 77 -52.87 9.43 -11.40
C ARG A 77 -52.91 10.69 -12.25
N GLU A 78 -51.93 10.91 -13.13
CA GLU A 78 -51.89 12.05 -14.05
C GLU A 78 -53.01 11.97 -15.10
N ILE A 79 -53.26 10.78 -15.66
CA ILE A 79 -54.40 10.54 -16.56
C ILE A 79 -55.72 10.80 -15.83
N LYS A 80 -55.87 10.29 -14.58
CA LYS A 80 -57.07 10.56 -13.76
C LYS A 80 -57.25 12.03 -13.40
N ARG A 81 -56.17 12.80 -13.30
CA ARG A 81 -56.20 14.25 -13.04
C ARG A 81 -56.45 15.08 -14.30
N GLY A 82 -56.45 14.47 -15.48
CA GLY A 82 -56.63 15.15 -16.76
C GLY A 82 -55.42 15.97 -17.21
N THR A 83 -54.25 15.82 -16.57
CA THR A 83 -53.02 16.52 -16.99
C THR A 83 -52.32 15.86 -18.18
N ARG A 84 -52.71 14.62 -18.52
CA ARG A 84 -52.09 13.82 -19.58
C ARG A 84 -53.14 12.99 -20.30
N GLU A 85 -53.04 12.88 -21.62
CA GLU A 85 -53.97 12.07 -22.40
C GLU A 85 -53.74 10.57 -22.19
N PRO A 86 -54.78 9.71 -22.29
CA PRO A 86 -54.67 8.28 -21.98
C PRO A 86 -53.65 7.49 -22.81
N ASN A 87 -53.27 7.98 -23.99
CA ASN A 87 -52.34 7.32 -24.91
C ASN A 87 -51.05 8.11 -25.20
N ASP A 88 -50.86 9.27 -24.57
CA ASP A 88 -49.68 10.08 -24.81
C ASP A 88 -48.49 9.54 -24.00
N GLN A 89 -47.52 8.94 -24.69
CA GLN A 89 -46.33 8.34 -24.10
C GLN A 89 -45.08 9.07 -24.56
N ASP A 90 -44.42 9.70 -23.59
CA ASP A 90 -43.10 10.28 -23.78
C ASP A 90 -42.12 9.18 -24.26
N PRO A 91 -41.37 9.39 -25.36
CA PRO A 91 -40.33 8.47 -25.83
C PRO A 91 -39.38 7.99 -24.73
N PHE A 92 -39.05 8.86 -23.76
CA PHE A 92 -38.18 8.50 -22.63
C PHE A 92 -38.82 7.48 -21.69
N GLU A 93 -40.13 7.59 -21.45
CA GLU A 93 -40.84 6.62 -20.62
C GLU A 93 -40.97 5.25 -21.29
N ILE A 94 -41.18 5.23 -22.61
CA ILE A 94 -41.19 4.01 -23.42
C ILE A 94 -39.81 3.36 -23.33
N PHE A 95 -38.74 4.13 -23.53
CA PHE A 95 -37.36 3.66 -23.45
C PHE A 95 -37.09 2.95 -22.13
N ILE A 96 -37.39 3.58 -20.99
CA ILE A 96 -37.11 2.95 -19.68
C ILE A 96 -37.97 1.70 -19.42
N THR A 97 -39.18 1.63 -19.98
CA THR A 97 -40.09 0.50 -19.72
C THR A 97 -39.73 -0.73 -20.56
N VAL A 98 -39.23 -0.49 -21.78
CA VAL A 98 -38.97 -1.52 -22.78
C VAL A 98 -37.53 -2.02 -22.76
N THR A 99 -36.57 -1.17 -22.40
CA THR A 99 -35.15 -1.53 -22.41
C THR A 99 -34.71 -2.12 -21.08
N ASP A 100 -33.74 -3.03 -21.15
CA ASP A 100 -33.09 -3.59 -19.97
C ASP A 100 -32.04 -2.59 -19.45
N ILE A 101 -32.42 -1.83 -18.41
CA ILE A 101 -31.58 -0.80 -17.80
C ILE A 101 -31.15 -1.26 -16.41
N ARG A 102 -29.84 -1.37 -16.21
CA ARG A 102 -29.25 -1.53 -14.89
C ARG A 102 -28.92 -0.17 -14.28
N TYR A 103 -29.61 0.16 -13.20
CA TYR A 103 -29.34 1.35 -12.39
C TYR A 103 -28.27 1.07 -11.35
N THR A 104 -27.21 1.89 -11.32
CA THR A 104 -26.10 1.74 -10.36
C THR A 104 -25.70 3.09 -9.79
N TYR A 105 -25.56 3.17 -8.46
CA TYR A 105 -24.95 4.34 -7.83
C TYR A 105 -23.45 4.39 -8.12
N TYR A 106 -22.88 5.58 -8.27
CA TYR A 106 -21.43 5.73 -8.47
C TYR A 106 -20.58 5.05 -7.37
N LYS A 107 -21.06 5.08 -6.12
CA LYS A 107 -20.42 4.39 -4.99
C LYS A 107 -20.41 2.86 -5.12
N GLU A 108 -21.36 2.30 -5.86
CA GLU A 108 -21.54 0.86 -6.06
C GLU A 108 -21.00 0.37 -7.41
N SER A 109 -20.18 1.18 -8.10
CA SER A 109 -19.52 0.85 -9.37
C SER A 109 -18.64 -0.42 -9.34
N GLN A 110 -18.39 -1.00 -8.17
CA GLN A 110 -17.69 -2.30 -8.03
C GLN A 110 -18.60 -3.49 -8.35
N LYS A 111 -19.92 -3.35 -8.23
CA LYS A 111 -20.88 -4.44 -8.48
C LYS A 111 -21.14 -4.74 -9.97
N ILE A 112 -20.70 -3.84 -10.85
CA ILE A 112 -20.84 -4.00 -12.32
C ILE A 112 -19.63 -4.71 -12.94
N LEU A 113 -18.62 -5.01 -12.13
CA LEU A 113 -17.43 -5.74 -12.57
C LEU A 113 -17.81 -7.15 -13.01
N GLY A 114 -17.18 -7.63 -14.08
CA GLY A 114 -17.53 -8.91 -14.72
C GLY A 114 -18.71 -8.85 -15.68
N GLN A 115 -19.51 -7.78 -15.68
CA GLN A 115 -20.65 -7.61 -16.59
C GLN A 115 -20.27 -6.78 -17.82
N THR A 116 -21.10 -6.90 -18.86
CA THR A 116 -20.92 -6.22 -20.15
C THR A 116 -22.23 -5.57 -20.58
N PHE A 117 -22.17 -4.33 -21.07
CA PHE A 117 -23.32 -3.53 -21.50
C PHE A 117 -23.12 -2.96 -22.89
N GLY A 118 -24.20 -2.77 -23.65
CA GLY A 118 -24.13 -2.15 -24.99
C GLY A 118 -24.10 -0.63 -24.95
N MET A 119 -24.68 -0.01 -23.92
CA MET A 119 -24.67 1.44 -23.73
C MET A 119 -24.40 1.80 -22.26
N CYS A 120 -23.60 2.83 -22.00
CA CYS A 120 -23.34 3.36 -20.66
C CYS A 120 -23.66 4.85 -20.60
N VAL A 121 -24.51 5.25 -19.65
CA VAL A 121 -24.91 6.64 -19.40
C VAL A 121 -24.31 7.10 -18.06
N LEU A 122 -23.52 8.17 -18.10
CA LEU A 122 -22.97 8.85 -16.92
C LEU A 122 -23.68 10.21 -16.76
N GLN A 123 -24.53 10.32 -15.74
CA GLN A 123 -25.41 11.46 -15.56
C GLN A 123 -24.74 12.70 -14.92
N ASP A 124 -23.96 12.54 -13.85
CA ASP A 124 -23.45 13.67 -13.06
C ASP A 124 -21.91 13.79 -13.18
N PHE A 125 -21.44 14.68 -14.06
CA PHE A 125 -20.00 14.90 -14.28
C PHE A 125 -19.22 15.30 -13.02
N GLU A 126 -19.83 16.12 -12.14
CA GLU A 126 -19.26 16.58 -10.86
C GLU A 126 -18.77 15.44 -9.93
N ALA A 127 -19.35 14.25 -10.10
CA ALA A 127 -19.06 13.07 -9.28
C ALA A 127 -18.19 12.02 -9.99
N ILE A 128 -17.85 12.22 -11.27
CA ILE A 128 -17.09 11.26 -12.06
C ILE A 128 -15.63 11.30 -11.62
N THR A 129 -15.15 10.23 -11.00
CA THR A 129 -13.72 10.08 -10.68
C THR A 129 -13.01 9.30 -11.79
N PRO A 130 -11.69 9.47 -11.98
CA PRO A 130 -10.90 8.69 -12.95
C PRO A 130 -11.11 7.18 -12.85
N ASN A 131 -11.17 6.65 -11.63
CA ASN A 131 -11.42 5.23 -11.37
C ASN A 131 -12.84 4.81 -11.78
N LEU A 132 -13.84 5.67 -11.56
CA LEU A 132 -15.21 5.40 -12.00
C LEU A 132 -15.29 5.35 -13.53
N LEU A 133 -14.66 6.32 -14.19
CA LEU A 133 -14.61 6.42 -15.64
C LEU A 133 -13.97 5.17 -16.25
N ALA A 134 -12.86 4.69 -15.68
CA ALA A 134 -12.23 3.45 -16.10
C ALA A 134 -13.15 2.22 -15.93
N ARG A 135 -13.80 2.09 -14.76
CA ARG A 135 -14.74 0.99 -14.47
C ARG A 135 -15.90 0.94 -15.46
N THR A 136 -16.53 2.07 -15.72
CA THR A 136 -17.73 2.13 -16.55
C THR A 136 -17.42 1.93 -18.03
N ILE A 137 -16.37 2.59 -18.55
CA ILE A 137 -16.00 2.50 -19.97
C ILE A 137 -15.54 1.08 -20.33
N GLU A 138 -14.80 0.40 -19.44
CA GLU A 138 -14.39 -0.98 -19.68
C GLU A 138 -15.54 -2.00 -19.74
N THR A 139 -16.70 -1.71 -19.11
CA THR A 139 -17.87 -2.60 -19.17
C THR A 139 -18.63 -2.50 -20.49
N VAL A 140 -18.32 -1.53 -21.34
CA VAL A 140 -18.96 -1.39 -22.65
C VAL A 140 -18.28 -2.30 -23.67
N GLU A 141 -19.08 -3.03 -24.44
CA GLU A 141 -18.59 -3.87 -25.54
C GLU A 141 -18.33 -3.09 -26.84
N GLY A 142 -17.65 -3.75 -27.78
CA GLY A 142 -17.40 -3.25 -29.13
C GLY A 142 -18.70 -2.96 -29.87
N GLY A 143 -18.72 -1.87 -30.63
CA GLY A 143 -19.94 -1.33 -31.22
C GLY A 143 -20.93 -0.79 -30.19
N GLY A 144 -20.51 -0.56 -28.95
CA GLY A 144 -21.30 0.07 -27.90
C GLY A 144 -21.06 1.58 -27.79
N LEU A 145 -21.87 2.24 -26.96
CA LEU A 145 -21.88 3.69 -26.82
C LEU A 145 -21.70 4.14 -25.36
N VAL A 146 -20.75 5.03 -25.11
CA VAL A 146 -20.57 5.72 -23.83
C VAL A 146 -21.10 7.15 -23.97
N VAL A 147 -21.99 7.56 -23.07
CA VAL A 147 -22.59 8.91 -23.04
C VAL A 147 -22.30 9.59 -21.70
N ILE A 148 -21.74 10.79 -21.73
CA ILE A 148 -21.62 11.68 -20.56
C ILE A 148 -22.58 12.85 -20.72
N MET A 149 -23.34 13.14 -19.67
CA MET A 149 -24.21 14.31 -19.61
C MET A 149 -23.52 15.45 -18.85
N LEU A 150 -23.55 16.63 -19.45
CA LEU A 150 -23.14 17.90 -18.87
C LEU A 150 -24.36 18.82 -18.80
N LYS A 151 -24.49 19.59 -17.72
CA LYS A 151 -25.53 20.63 -17.60
C LYS A 151 -25.29 21.74 -18.61
N SER A 152 -26.33 22.54 -18.88
CA SER A 152 -26.22 23.70 -19.77
C SER A 152 -25.15 24.70 -19.29
N MET A 153 -24.30 25.15 -20.20
CA MET A 153 -23.19 26.09 -19.98
C MET A 153 -23.03 27.02 -21.19
N LYS A 154 -22.47 28.22 -21.02
CA LYS A 154 -22.23 29.15 -22.14
C LYS A 154 -20.94 28.85 -22.90
N SER A 155 -19.92 28.40 -22.18
CA SER A 155 -18.60 28.01 -22.71
C SER A 155 -18.16 26.73 -22.01
N LEU A 156 -17.43 25.89 -22.74
CA LEU A 156 -16.86 24.66 -22.17
C LEU A 156 -15.69 24.96 -21.23
N ARG A 157 -15.11 26.17 -21.28
CA ARG A 157 -14.11 26.63 -20.29
C ARG A 157 -14.68 26.80 -18.89
N GLN A 158 -15.99 26.97 -18.74
CA GLN A 158 -16.65 26.99 -17.43
C GLN A 158 -16.43 25.68 -16.64
N LEU A 159 -16.19 24.56 -17.34
CA LEU A 159 -15.83 23.29 -16.73
C LEU A 159 -14.46 23.31 -16.05
N TYR A 160 -13.56 24.23 -16.43
CA TYR A 160 -12.24 24.38 -15.80
C TYR A 160 -12.36 24.94 -14.38
N ALA A 161 -13.39 25.74 -14.10
CA ALA A 161 -13.68 26.29 -12.78
C ALA A 161 -14.60 25.39 -11.95
N MET A 162 -15.15 24.32 -12.53
CA MET A 162 -16.15 23.50 -11.85
C MET A 162 -15.52 22.68 -10.73
N THR A 163 -15.97 22.93 -9.49
CA THR A 163 -15.54 22.13 -8.34
C THR A 163 -16.25 20.77 -8.32
N MET A 164 -15.48 19.70 -8.25
CA MET A 164 -15.96 18.33 -8.14
C MET A 164 -16.22 17.95 -6.68
N ASP A 165 -17.04 16.91 -6.45
CA ASP A 165 -17.32 16.43 -5.09
C ASP A 165 -16.07 16.01 -4.32
N VAL A 166 -15.06 15.52 -5.04
CA VAL A 166 -13.80 15.07 -4.45
C VAL A 166 -12.99 16.25 -3.90
N HIS A 167 -13.16 17.45 -4.45
CA HIS A 167 -12.45 18.65 -4.01
C HIS A 167 -12.78 19.03 -2.57
N ALA A 168 -13.99 18.69 -2.08
CA ALA A 168 -14.33 18.85 -0.67
C ALA A 168 -13.41 18.05 0.28
N ARG A 169 -12.77 16.97 -0.20
CA ARG A 169 -11.76 16.20 0.56
C ARG A 169 -10.35 16.75 0.44
N TYR A 170 -10.09 17.58 -0.56
CA TYR A 170 -8.76 18.14 -0.85
C TYR A 170 -8.55 19.51 -0.19
N ARG A 171 -9.63 20.16 0.23
CA ARG A 171 -9.60 21.41 0.99
C ARG A 171 -9.07 21.14 2.40
N THR A 172 -8.01 21.83 2.76
CA THR A 172 -7.51 21.91 4.13
C THR A 172 -7.93 23.25 4.73
N SER A 173 -7.80 23.42 6.05
CA SER A 173 -8.08 24.73 6.68
C SER A 173 -7.14 25.84 6.18
N ALA A 174 -5.93 25.48 5.73
CA ALA A 174 -4.95 26.41 5.19
C ALA A 174 -5.16 26.71 3.69
N HIS A 175 -5.78 25.80 2.93
CA HIS A 175 -5.98 25.93 1.48
C HIS A 175 -7.41 25.55 1.06
N ASP A 176 -8.26 26.57 0.88
CA ASP A 176 -9.67 26.39 0.49
C ASP A 176 -9.90 26.47 -1.04
N SER A 177 -9.03 27.19 -1.77
CA SER A 177 -9.12 27.31 -3.23
C SER A 177 -8.54 26.06 -3.93
N VAL A 178 -9.40 25.34 -4.63
CA VAL A 178 -9.01 24.17 -5.45
C VAL A 178 -9.06 24.55 -6.92
N VAL A 179 -8.01 24.21 -7.67
CA VAL A 179 -7.91 24.43 -9.11
C VAL A 179 -8.14 23.10 -9.83
N ALA A 180 -9.16 23.02 -10.69
CA ALA A 180 -9.57 21.76 -11.34
C ALA A 180 -8.74 21.46 -12.61
N ARG A 181 -7.44 21.23 -12.44
CA ARG A 181 -6.49 20.94 -13.54
C ARG A 181 -6.84 19.66 -14.31
N PHE A 182 -7.39 18.65 -13.62
CA PHE A 182 -7.82 17.41 -14.28
C PHE A 182 -8.93 17.66 -15.31
N ASN A 183 -9.85 18.60 -15.05
CA ASN A 183 -10.95 18.91 -15.95
C ASN A 183 -10.47 19.61 -17.23
N GLU A 184 -9.51 20.53 -17.11
CA GLU A 184 -8.83 21.16 -18.27
C GLU A 184 -8.21 20.08 -19.15
N ARG A 185 -7.41 19.18 -18.56
CA ARG A 185 -6.79 18.05 -19.26
C ARG A 185 -7.82 17.12 -19.89
N PHE A 186 -8.90 16.80 -19.18
CA PHE A 186 -9.96 15.92 -19.66
C PHE A 186 -10.58 16.45 -20.97
N ILE A 187 -10.95 17.73 -20.99
CA ILE A 187 -11.59 18.37 -22.17
C ILE A 187 -10.62 18.44 -23.35
N LEU A 188 -9.38 18.85 -23.11
CA LEU A 188 -8.34 18.87 -24.16
C LEU A 188 -8.08 17.46 -24.71
N SER A 189 -8.13 16.44 -23.85
CA SER A 189 -7.97 15.05 -24.28
C SER A 189 -9.14 14.55 -25.14
N LEU A 190 -10.38 14.98 -24.86
CA LEU A 190 -11.55 14.64 -25.68
C LEU A 190 -11.40 15.21 -27.09
N GLY A 191 -10.86 16.43 -27.23
CA GLY A 191 -10.55 17.04 -28.53
C GLY A 191 -9.51 16.26 -29.34
N SER A 192 -8.64 15.48 -28.69
CA SER A 192 -7.67 14.63 -29.39
C SER A 192 -8.22 13.26 -29.81
N CYS A 193 -9.36 12.83 -29.25
CA CYS A 193 -9.96 11.53 -29.53
C CYS A 193 -10.76 11.57 -30.84
N GLU A 194 -10.46 10.67 -31.78
CA GLU A 194 -11.13 10.62 -33.09
C GLU A 194 -12.57 10.08 -33.02
N ASP A 195 -12.82 9.11 -32.13
CA ASP A 195 -14.12 8.43 -32.00
C ASP A 195 -15.01 9.10 -30.92
N CYS A 196 -14.74 10.36 -30.61
CA CYS A 196 -15.47 11.20 -29.66
C CYS A 196 -16.21 12.35 -30.36
N LEU A 197 -17.49 12.53 -30.03
CA LEU A 197 -18.28 13.69 -30.47
C LEU A 197 -18.88 14.43 -29.27
N VAL A 198 -18.72 15.75 -29.25
CA VAL A 198 -19.40 16.64 -28.31
C VAL A 198 -20.60 17.24 -29.02
N LEU A 199 -21.78 17.06 -28.43
CA LEU A 199 -23.07 17.48 -28.98
C LEU A 199 -23.80 18.40 -28.00
N ASP A 200 -24.64 19.28 -28.51
CA ASP A 200 -25.59 20.05 -27.71
C ASP A 200 -26.93 19.31 -27.48
N ASP A 201 -27.84 19.95 -26.75
CA ASP A 201 -29.21 19.47 -26.47
C ASP A 201 -30.06 19.21 -27.72
N GLU A 202 -29.68 19.72 -28.88
CA GLU A 202 -30.36 19.52 -30.16
C GLU A 202 -29.63 18.56 -31.10
N LEU A 203 -28.59 17.87 -30.61
CA LEU A 203 -27.71 16.99 -31.39
C LEU A 203 -26.91 17.71 -32.50
N ASN A 204 -26.59 18.99 -32.32
CA ASN A 204 -25.62 19.68 -33.17
C ASN A 204 -24.19 19.35 -32.73
N VAL A 205 -23.29 19.15 -33.68
CA VAL A 205 -21.88 18.82 -33.41
C VAL A 205 -21.09 20.08 -33.07
N LEU A 206 -20.45 20.11 -31.90
CA LEU A 206 -19.59 21.21 -31.46
C LEU A 206 -18.18 21.13 -32.09
N PRO A 207 -17.52 22.28 -32.35
CA PRO A 207 -16.28 22.36 -33.15
C PRO A 207 -15.03 21.74 -32.50
N ILE A 208 -15.07 21.43 -31.20
CA ILE A 208 -13.96 20.79 -30.46
C ILE A 208 -13.67 19.39 -30.94
N SER A 209 -14.70 18.70 -31.46
CA SER A 209 -14.58 17.33 -31.91
C SER A 209 -13.72 17.29 -33.18
N ARG A 210 -12.58 16.57 -33.14
CA ARG A 210 -11.79 16.25 -34.36
C ARG A 210 -12.55 15.40 -35.37
N GLY A 211 -13.72 14.87 -35.00
CA GLY A 211 -14.67 14.20 -35.88
C GLY A 211 -15.31 15.08 -36.97
N LYS A 212 -14.70 16.22 -37.34
CA LYS A 212 -15.12 17.03 -38.49
C LYS A 212 -14.99 16.26 -39.82
N ASP A 213 -14.09 15.27 -39.91
CA ASP A 213 -13.75 14.55 -41.15
C ASP A 213 -14.10 13.04 -41.14
N ILE A 214 -15.14 12.62 -40.41
CA ILE A 214 -15.52 11.19 -40.37
C ILE A 214 -16.19 10.79 -41.69
N LYS A 215 -15.52 9.92 -42.45
CA LYS A 215 -16.06 9.31 -43.66
C LYS A 215 -16.63 7.91 -43.38
N PRO A 216 -17.74 7.52 -44.03
CA PRO A 216 -18.27 6.16 -43.92
C PRO A 216 -17.29 5.15 -44.50
N ILE A 217 -17.11 4.02 -43.81
CA ILE A 217 -16.22 2.95 -44.25
C ILE A 217 -16.99 2.01 -45.21
N GLU A 218 -16.41 1.76 -46.39
CA GLU A 218 -16.88 0.77 -47.35
C GLU A 218 -16.58 -0.66 -46.87
N GLU A 219 -17.41 -1.63 -47.26
CA GLU A 219 -17.35 -3.01 -46.76
C GLU A 219 -16.13 -3.79 -47.29
N ASP A 220 -14.96 -3.61 -46.69
CA ASP A 220 -13.89 -4.59 -46.87
C ASP A 220 -14.13 -5.80 -45.94
N ARG A 221 -14.68 -6.87 -46.51
CA ARG A 221 -14.78 -8.22 -45.91
C ARG A 221 -13.40 -8.91 -45.84
N GLY A 222 -12.38 -8.21 -45.39
CA GLY A 222 -11.14 -8.84 -44.97
C GLY A 222 -11.34 -9.41 -43.57
N LYS A 223 -11.58 -10.71 -43.43
CA LYS A 223 -11.47 -11.38 -42.11
C LYS A 223 -10.10 -11.01 -41.53
N SER A 224 -10.07 -10.59 -40.27
CA SER A 224 -8.81 -10.23 -39.63
C SER A 224 -7.89 -11.45 -39.64
N LYS A 225 -6.59 -11.23 -39.83
CA LYS A 225 -5.57 -12.29 -39.84
C LYS A 225 -5.67 -13.19 -38.60
N GLU A 226 -5.99 -12.60 -37.45
CA GLU A 226 -6.18 -13.28 -36.17
C GLU A 226 -7.40 -14.22 -36.14
N GLU A 227 -8.51 -13.88 -36.81
CA GLU A 227 -9.66 -14.78 -36.88
C GLU A 227 -9.39 -16.02 -37.74
N SER A 228 -8.56 -15.88 -38.78
CA SER A 228 -8.12 -17.00 -39.60
C SER A 228 -7.22 -17.94 -38.80
N GLU A 229 -6.19 -17.40 -38.15
CA GLU A 229 -5.24 -18.18 -37.33
C GLU A 229 -5.95 -18.91 -36.17
N LEU A 230 -6.97 -18.31 -35.55
CA LEU A 230 -7.77 -18.98 -34.52
C LEU A 230 -8.54 -20.17 -35.09
N LYS A 231 -9.09 -20.02 -36.30
CA LYS A 231 -9.84 -21.09 -36.96
C LYS A 231 -8.93 -22.27 -37.28
N ASP A 232 -7.74 -21.99 -37.81
CA ASP A 232 -6.74 -23.01 -38.14
C ASP A 232 -6.31 -23.77 -36.87
N LEU A 233 -6.08 -23.06 -35.76
CA LEU A 233 -5.74 -23.68 -34.47
C LEU A 233 -6.89 -24.57 -33.96
N LYS A 234 -8.14 -24.10 -34.05
CA LYS A 234 -9.32 -24.89 -33.64
C LYS A 234 -9.50 -26.16 -34.48
N GLU A 235 -9.27 -26.08 -35.78
CA GLU A 235 -9.35 -27.23 -36.68
C GLU A 235 -8.23 -28.25 -36.38
N SER A 236 -7.01 -27.78 -36.11
CA SER A 236 -5.87 -28.65 -35.78
C SER A 236 -6.05 -29.47 -34.49
N LEU A 237 -6.79 -28.94 -33.51
CA LEU A 237 -6.98 -29.55 -32.19
C LEU A 237 -8.29 -30.30 -32.04
N ALA A 238 -9.14 -30.31 -33.07
CA ALA A 238 -10.51 -30.84 -33.00
C ALA A 238 -10.58 -32.30 -32.52
N ASP A 239 -9.58 -33.12 -32.86
CA ASP A 239 -9.54 -34.55 -32.57
C ASP A 239 -8.97 -34.88 -31.17
N THR A 240 -8.31 -33.91 -30.51
CA THR A 240 -7.66 -34.12 -29.21
C THR A 240 -8.63 -33.91 -28.05
N LYS A 241 -9.29 -34.95 -27.55
CA LYS A 241 -10.12 -34.86 -26.32
C LYS A 241 -9.23 -34.85 -25.06
N PRO A 242 -9.50 -34.01 -24.05
CA PRO A 242 -10.62 -33.05 -23.87
C PRO A 242 -10.33 -31.63 -24.42
N ILE A 243 -9.13 -31.37 -24.94
CA ILE A 243 -8.64 -30.04 -25.32
C ILE A 243 -9.45 -29.41 -26.45
N GLY A 244 -9.71 -30.15 -27.53
CA GLY A 244 -10.38 -29.66 -28.73
C GLY A 244 -11.78 -29.13 -28.46
N GLU A 245 -12.49 -29.73 -27.51
CA GLU A 245 -13.82 -29.30 -27.05
C GLU A 245 -13.74 -27.98 -26.27
N LEU A 246 -12.77 -27.83 -25.37
CA LEU A 246 -12.58 -26.62 -24.57
C LEU A 246 -12.03 -25.45 -25.38
N VAL A 247 -11.11 -25.70 -26.31
CA VAL A 247 -10.52 -24.66 -27.18
C VAL A 247 -11.55 -24.08 -28.15
N LYS A 248 -12.61 -24.82 -28.52
CA LYS A 248 -13.73 -24.28 -29.31
C LYS A 248 -14.40 -23.09 -28.62
N LEU A 249 -14.48 -23.09 -27.28
CA LEU A 249 -15.05 -22.00 -26.48
C LEU A 249 -14.16 -20.75 -26.41
N ALA A 250 -12.88 -20.85 -26.76
CA ALA A 250 -11.97 -19.70 -26.75
C ALA A 250 -12.34 -18.69 -27.85
N LYS A 251 -12.36 -17.40 -27.48
CA LYS A 251 -12.67 -16.30 -28.41
C LYS A 251 -11.45 -15.77 -29.15
N THR A 252 -10.27 -15.86 -28.54
CA THR A 252 -9.01 -15.31 -29.07
C THR A 252 -7.94 -16.39 -29.12
N ILE A 253 -6.91 -16.17 -29.96
CA ILE A 253 -5.75 -17.07 -30.08
C ILE A 253 -4.99 -17.13 -28.76
N ASP A 254 -4.71 -15.98 -28.15
CA ASP A 254 -4.05 -15.89 -26.84
C ASP A 254 -4.76 -16.75 -25.78
N GLN A 255 -6.10 -16.73 -25.77
CA GLN A 255 -6.89 -17.53 -24.83
C GLN A 255 -6.75 -19.02 -25.13
N ALA A 256 -6.77 -19.42 -26.41
CA ALA A 256 -6.58 -20.82 -26.82
C ALA A 256 -5.18 -21.33 -26.45
N GLN A 257 -4.13 -20.55 -26.73
CA GLN A 257 -2.74 -20.87 -26.34
C GLN A 257 -2.56 -20.93 -24.82
N ALA A 258 -3.25 -20.05 -24.07
CA ALA A 258 -3.23 -20.10 -22.62
C ALA A 258 -3.86 -21.39 -22.08
N VAL A 259 -5.04 -21.77 -22.59
CA VAL A 259 -5.71 -23.02 -22.21
C VAL A 259 -4.83 -24.22 -22.54
N LEU A 260 -4.20 -24.26 -23.71
CA LEU A 260 -3.24 -25.33 -24.07
C LEU A 260 -2.10 -25.44 -23.06
N THR A 261 -1.46 -24.31 -22.74
CA THR A 261 -0.33 -24.30 -21.78
C THR A 261 -0.76 -24.75 -20.38
N PHE A 262 -1.99 -24.40 -19.96
CA PHE A 262 -2.55 -24.90 -18.71
C PHE A 262 -2.78 -26.40 -18.75
N VAL A 263 -3.36 -26.93 -19.83
CA VAL A 263 -3.59 -28.37 -19.97
C VAL A 263 -2.28 -29.15 -20.02
N ASP A 264 -1.25 -28.64 -20.70
CA ASP A 264 0.08 -29.26 -20.73
C ASP A 264 0.69 -29.34 -19.32
N ALA A 265 0.52 -28.29 -18.50
CA ALA A 265 0.98 -28.30 -17.10
C ALA A 265 0.18 -29.29 -16.23
N ILE A 266 -1.13 -29.43 -16.47
CA ILE A 266 -1.99 -30.42 -15.81
C ILE A 266 -1.56 -31.85 -16.17
N ALA A 267 -1.26 -32.08 -17.46
CA ALA A 267 -0.87 -33.38 -18.00
C ALA A 267 0.50 -33.85 -17.52
N GLU A 268 1.44 -32.93 -17.26
CA GLU A 268 2.77 -33.24 -16.74
C GLU A 268 2.75 -33.87 -15.33
N LYS A 269 1.67 -33.66 -14.56
CA LYS A 269 1.48 -34.14 -13.17
C LYS A 269 2.63 -33.78 -12.21
N THR A 270 3.42 -32.76 -12.53
CA THR A 270 4.48 -32.26 -11.64
C THR A 270 3.88 -31.30 -10.60
N LEU A 271 3.78 -31.77 -9.36
CA LEU A 271 3.22 -31.01 -8.24
C LEU A 271 4.03 -29.77 -7.84
N SER A 272 5.22 -29.55 -8.42
CA SER A 272 6.06 -28.37 -8.17
C SER A 272 6.18 -27.47 -9.39
N SER A 273 5.06 -27.18 -10.06
CA SER A 273 4.99 -26.20 -11.15
C SER A 273 4.12 -25.00 -10.76
N THR A 274 4.45 -23.83 -11.29
CA THR A 274 3.64 -22.61 -11.22
C THR A 274 3.44 -22.06 -12.62
N VAL A 275 2.17 -21.87 -13.01
CA VAL A 275 1.80 -21.17 -14.24
C VAL A 275 1.23 -19.81 -13.86
N THR A 276 1.84 -18.75 -14.38
CA THR A 276 1.42 -17.36 -14.12
C THR A 276 0.83 -16.76 -15.39
N LEU A 277 -0.45 -16.42 -15.35
CA LEU A 277 -1.19 -15.71 -16.39
C LEU A 277 -1.26 -14.22 -16.07
N THR A 278 -0.64 -13.40 -16.90
CA THR A 278 -0.67 -11.94 -16.78
C THR A 278 -1.51 -11.33 -17.89
N ALA A 279 -2.42 -10.43 -17.56
CA ALA A 279 -3.18 -9.71 -18.59
C ALA A 279 -3.66 -8.34 -18.10
N ALA A 280 -4.04 -7.49 -19.04
CA ALA A 280 -4.87 -6.33 -18.74
C ALA A 280 -6.29 -6.78 -18.33
N ARG A 281 -7.08 -5.83 -17.81
CA ARG A 281 -8.48 -6.10 -17.48
C ARG A 281 -9.33 -6.34 -18.74
N GLY A 282 -10.34 -7.20 -18.65
CA GLY A 282 -11.24 -7.46 -19.77
C GLY A 282 -10.64 -8.29 -20.92
N ARG A 283 -9.53 -8.99 -20.68
CA ARG A 283 -8.87 -9.91 -21.64
C ARG A 283 -9.28 -11.38 -21.50
N GLY A 284 -10.17 -11.71 -20.55
CA GLY A 284 -10.69 -13.08 -20.38
C GLY A 284 -9.89 -13.99 -19.44
N LYS A 285 -9.12 -13.45 -18.49
CA LYS A 285 -8.34 -14.24 -17.50
C LYS A 285 -9.19 -15.27 -16.74
N SER A 286 -10.27 -14.84 -16.08
CA SER A 286 -11.14 -15.74 -15.32
C SER A 286 -11.87 -16.75 -16.23
N ALA A 287 -12.12 -16.41 -17.49
CA ALA A 287 -12.65 -17.35 -18.47
C ALA A 287 -11.63 -18.45 -18.82
N ALA A 288 -10.36 -18.07 -19.08
CA ALA A 288 -9.29 -19.02 -19.34
C ALA A 288 -9.02 -19.95 -18.15
N LEU A 289 -9.00 -19.40 -16.92
CA LEU A 289 -8.86 -20.19 -15.69
C LEU A 289 -10.05 -21.14 -15.47
N GLY A 290 -11.28 -20.70 -15.73
CA GLY A 290 -12.47 -21.55 -15.60
C GLY A 290 -12.42 -22.76 -16.56
N LEU A 291 -12.01 -22.53 -17.81
CA LEU A 291 -11.79 -23.61 -18.79
C LEU A 291 -10.65 -24.54 -18.37
N ALA A 292 -9.57 -24.01 -17.78
CA ALA A 292 -8.47 -24.81 -17.26
C ALA A 292 -8.89 -25.71 -16.08
N ILE A 293 -9.79 -25.22 -15.20
CA ILE A 293 -10.35 -26.04 -14.10
C ILE A 293 -11.23 -27.16 -14.65
N ALA A 294 -12.06 -26.88 -15.66
CA ALA A 294 -12.85 -27.92 -16.33
C ALA A 294 -11.95 -29.00 -16.96
N ALA A 295 -10.82 -28.62 -17.56
CA ALA A 295 -9.82 -29.57 -18.05
C ALA A 295 -9.17 -30.37 -16.90
N ALA A 296 -8.82 -29.73 -15.78
CA ALA A 296 -8.24 -30.41 -14.62
C ALA A 296 -9.18 -31.49 -14.05
N LEU A 297 -10.49 -31.22 -14.03
CA LEU A 297 -11.49 -32.21 -13.64
C LEU A 297 -11.52 -33.40 -14.60
N ALA A 298 -11.46 -33.16 -15.91
CA ALA A 298 -11.39 -34.21 -16.92
C ALA A 298 -10.12 -35.07 -16.81
N HIS A 299 -8.99 -34.47 -16.40
CA HIS A 299 -7.73 -35.18 -16.13
C HIS A 299 -7.66 -35.88 -14.76
N GLY A 300 -8.69 -35.74 -13.93
CA GLY A 300 -8.87 -36.52 -12.71
C GLY A 300 -8.30 -35.90 -11.42
N TYR A 301 -8.14 -34.58 -11.34
CA TYR A 301 -7.76 -33.90 -10.10
C TYR A 301 -8.92 -33.93 -9.09
N SER A 302 -8.65 -34.35 -7.85
CA SER A 302 -9.67 -34.54 -6.81
C SER A 302 -9.97 -33.27 -6.02
N ASN A 303 -8.94 -32.58 -5.53
CA ASN A 303 -9.10 -31.43 -4.63
C ASN A 303 -8.54 -30.16 -5.28
N ILE A 304 -9.47 -29.35 -5.83
CA ILE A 304 -9.16 -28.09 -6.48
C ILE A 304 -9.61 -26.94 -5.58
N PHE A 305 -8.66 -26.08 -5.20
CA PHE A 305 -8.95 -24.90 -4.41
C PHE A 305 -8.85 -23.63 -5.24
N VAL A 306 -9.83 -22.74 -5.09
CA VAL A 306 -9.86 -21.44 -5.73
C VAL A 306 -9.78 -20.37 -4.64
N THR A 307 -8.91 -19.39 -4.83
CA THR A 307 -8.78 -18.24 -3.94
C THR A 307 -8.82 -16.93 -4.71
N SER A 308 -9.45 -15.94 -4.10
CA SER A 308 -9.62 -14.58 -4.60
C SER A 308 -9.82 -13.65 -3.40
N PRO A 309 -9.54 -12.33 -3.55
CA PRO A 309 -9.75 -11.36 -2.47
C PRO A 309 -11.22 -11.24 -2.04
N SER A 310 -12.16 -11.50 -2.95
CA SER A 310 -13.59 -11.53 -2.65
C SER A 310 -14.29 -12.60 -3.50
N PRO A 311 -15.33 -13.27 -2.98
CA PRO A 311 -16.02 -14.34 -3.69
C PRO A 311 -16.86 -13.84 -4.87
N GLU A 312 -17.28 -12.57 -4.89
CA GLU A 312 -18.08 -12.00 -5.99
C GLU A 312 -17.31 -12.00 -7.32
N ASN A 313 -15.99 -11.82 -7.27
CA ASN A 313 -15.12 -11.83 -8.45
C ASN A 313 -15.13 -13.19 -9.16
N LEU A 314 -15.45 -14.28 -8.44
CA LEU A 314 -15.40 -15.64 -8.96
C LEU A 314 -16.65 -16.04 -9.75
N LYS A 315 -17.70 -15.21 -9.78
CA LYS A 315 -18.91 -15.54 -10.54
C LYS A 315 -18.59 -15.88 -12.00
N THR A 316 -17.76 -15.06 -12.64
CA THR A 316 -17.35 -15.30 -14.03
C THR A 316 -16.46 -16.54 -14.18
N LEU A 317 -15.62 -16.86 -13.20
CA LEU A 317 -14.83 -18.09 -13.21
C LEU A 317 -15.76 -19.32 -13.20
N PHE A 318 -16.71 -19.37 -12.27
CA PHE A 318 -17.67 -20.48 -12.16
C PHE A 318 -18.57 -20.61 -13.39
N ASP A 319 -19.04 -19.50 -13.96
CA ASP A 319 -19.83 -19.54 -15.21
C ASP A 319 -19.06 -20.22 -16.36
N PHE A 320 -17.74 -20.06 -16.43
CA PHE A 320 -16.91 -20.72 -17.44
C PHE A 320 -16.50 -22.15 -17.06
N ILE A 321 -16.46 -22.49 -15.77
CA ILE A 321 -16.34 -23.89 -15.32
C ILE A 321 -17.55 -24.68 -15.79
N PHE A 322 -18.77 -24.16 -15.57
CA PHE A 322 -20.00 -24.82 -16.00
C PHE A 322 -20.09 -24.92 -17.52
N LYS A 323 -19.77 -23.86 -18.27
CA LYS A 323 -19.70 -23.96 -19.74
C LYS A 323 -18.68 -25.00 -20.23
N GLY A 324 -17.54 -25.14 -19.54
CA GLY A 324 -16.56 -26.17 -19.85
C GLY A 324 -17.08 -27.57 -19.55
N MET A 325 -17.74 -27.75 -18.40
CA MET A 325 -18.42 -28.98 -18.00
C MET A 325 -19.53 -29.39 -18.99
N ASP A 326 -20.36 -28.44 -19.44
CA ASP A 326 -21.44 -28.70 -20.39
C ASP A 326 -20.91 -29.24 -21.72
N VAL A 327 -19.82 -28.66 -22.23
CA VAL A 327 -19.19 -29.13 -23.48
C VAL A 327 -18.55 -30.50 -23.31
N LEU A 328 -18.01 -30.80 -22.12
CA LEU A 328 -17.50 -32.13 -21.75
C LEU A 328 -18.61 -33.13 -21.39
N GLY A 329 -19.88 -32.71 -21.51
CA GLY A 329 -21.07 -33.54 -21.26
C GLY A 329 -21.27 -33.93 -19.80
N TYR A 330 -21.02 -33.02 -18.86
CA TYR A 330 -21.42 -33.16 -17.46
C TYR A 330 -22.81 -32.53 -17.26
N GLU A 331 -23.69 -33.20 -16.51
CA GLU A 331 -25.04 -32.71 -16.23
C GLU A 331 -25.22 -32.26 -14.77
N GLU A 332 -25.91 -31.13 -14.55
CA GLU A 332 -26.24 -30.62 -13.20
C GLU A 332 -27.19 -31.58 -12.48
N HIS A 333 -26.98 -31.80 -11.18
CA HIS A 333 -27.71 -32.74 -10.30
C HIS A 333 -27.54 -34.24 -10.61
N LEU A 334 -26.98 -34.59 -11.76
CA LEU A 334 -26.58 -35.96 -12.08
C LEU A 334 -25.09 -36.17 -11.77
N ASP A 335 -24.24 -35.35 -12.38
CA ASP A 335 -22.79 -35.47 -12.27
C ASP A 335 -22.19 -34.52 -11.23
N TYR A 336 -22.85 -33.39 -10.93
CA TYR A 336 -22.35 -32.40 -9.97
C TYR A 336 -23.46 -31.62 -9.25
N ASP A 337 -23.14 -31.15 -8.04
CA ASP A 337 -24.00 -30.32 -7.20
C ASP A 337 -23.31 -29.02 -6.79
N ILE A 338 -24.07 -27.92 -6.78
CA ILE A 338 -23.60 -26.57 -6.44
C ILE A 338 -24.05 -26.21 -5.02
N VAL A 339 -23.09 -25.80 -4.18
CA VAL A 339 -23.34 -25.29 -2.83
C VAL A 339 -23.07 -23.79 -2.77
N GLN A 340 -24.12 -23.02 -2.50
CA GLN A 340 -24.06 -21.57 -2.31
C GLN A 340 -23.84 -21.19 -0.84
N SER A 341 -23.22 -20.04 -0.61
CA SER A 341 -23.02 -19.48 0.72
C SER A 341 -24.34 -19.11 1.40
N THR A 342 -24.44 -19.43 2.69
CA THR A 342 -25.51 -18.95 3.59
C THR A 342 -25.21 -17.59 4.22
N ASN A 343 -23.95 -17.12 4.16
CA ASN A 343 -23.54 -15.84 4.73
C ASN A 343 -24.09 -14.65 3.90
N PRO A 344 -24.82 -13.69 4.51
CA PRO A 344 -25.29 -12.49 3.83
C PRO A 344 -24.19 -11.68 3.13
N ASP A 345 -22.99 -11.63 3.72
CA ASP A 345 -21.86 -10.86 3.17
C ASP A 345 -21.34 -11.42 1.84
N PHE A 346 -21.64 -12.69 1.54
CA PHE A 346 -21.21 -13.36 0.32
C PHE A 346 -22.29 -13.38 -0.76
N ASN A 347 -23.43 -12.70 -0.60
CA ASN A 347 -24.46 -12.51 -1.65
C ASN A 347 -24.83 -13.80 -2.42
N LYS A 348 -24.95 -14.94 -1.72
CA LYS A 348 -25.20 -16.28 -2.31
C LYS A 348 -24.15 -16.75 -3.33
N ALA A 349 -22.90 -16.31 -3.17
CA ALA A 349 -21.79 -16.78 -3.99
C ALA A 349 -21.61 -18.29 -3.87
N ILE A 350 -21.11 -18.91 -4.95
CA ILE A 350 -20.81 -20.34 -5.00
C ILE A 350 -19.55 -20.59 -4.15
N VAL A 351 -19.67 -21.44 -3.13
CA VAL A 351 -18.57 -21.76 -2.21
C VAL A 351 -17.94 -23.10 -2.54
N ARG A 352 -18.76 -24.08 -2.94
CA ARG A 352 -18.28 -25.43 -3.26
C ARG A 352 -19.09 -26.04 -4.39
N VAL A 353 -18.40 -26.79 -5.26
CA VAL A 353 -19.01 -27.67 -6.27
C VAL A 353 -18.49 -29.08 -6.03
N ASN A 354 -19.40 -30.03 -5.84
CA ASN A 354 -19.06 -31.45 -5.72
C ASN A 354 -19.34 -32.14 -7.04
N VAL A 355 -18.40 -32.93 -7.55
CA VAL A 355 -18.54 -33.69 -8.80
C VAL A 355 -18.38 -35.18 -8.48
N PHE A 356 -19.25 -36.02 -9.02
CA PHE A 356 -19.39 -37.43 -8.68
C PHE A 356 -19.23 -38.41 -9.86
N ARG A 357 -19.07 -37.90 -11.10
CA ARG A 357 -19.11 -38.70 -12.34
C ARG A 357 -18.19 -39.94 -12.35
N ASN A 358 -16.88 -39.74 -12.11
CA ASN A 358 -15.89 -40.83 -12.12
C ASN A 358 -15.43 -41.21 -10.71
N HIS A 359 -15.03 -40.19 -9.96
CA HIS A 359 -14.66 -40.27 -8.54
C HIS A 359 -15.07 -38.95 -7.89
N ARG A 360 -15.05 -38.89 -6.56
CA ARG A 360 -15.43 -37.68 -5.84
C ARG A 360 -14.38 -36.59 -6.04
N GLN A 361 -14.74 -35.56 -6.78
CA GLN A 361 -13.93 -34.37 -6.98
C GLN A 361 -14.63 -33.17 -6.32
N THR A 362 -13.85 -32.22 -5.83
CA THR A 362 -14.38 -31.02 -5.17
C THR A 362 -13.64 -29.78 -5.64
N ILE A 363 -14.42 -28.76 -6.01
CA ILE A 363 -13.93 -27.39 -6.21
C ILE A 363 -14.40 -26.58 -5.01
N GLN A 364 -13.47 -25.96 -4.28
CA GLN A 364 -13.81 -25.18 -3.10
C GLN A 364 -13.15 -23.79 -3.13
N TYR A 365 -13.95 -22.77 -2.82
CA TYR A 365 -13.44 -21.44 -2.51
C TYR A 365 -12.85 -21.40 -1.10
N ILE A 366 -11.66 -20.83 -0.98
CA ILE A 366 -11.02 -20.51 0.30
C ILE A 366 -10.58 -19.04 0.35
N GLN A 367 -10.65 -18.48 1.56
CA GLN A 367 -10.09 -17.17 1.80
C GLN A 367 -8.55 -17.24 1.78
N PRO A 368 -7.85 -16.20 1.30
CA PRO A 368 -6.38 -16.18 1.25
C PRO A 368 -5.68 -16.37 2.60
N GLU A 369 -6.37 -16.10 3.71
CA GLU A 369 -5.88 -16.21 5.09
C GLU A 369 -5.82 -17.67 5.57
N ASP A 370 -6.67 -18.53 5.01
CA ASP A 370 -6.84 -19.94 5.43
C ASP A 370 -5.89 -20.90 4.69
N ALA A 371 -4.62 -20.54 4.58
CA ALA A 371 -3.62 -21.35 3.87
C ALA A 371 -3.39 -22.74 4.51
N HIS A 372 -3.77 -22.93 5.78
CA HIS A 372 -3.62 -24.21 6.50
C HIS A 372 -4.47 -25.35 5.90
N VAL A 373 -5.59 -25.03 5.23
CA VAL A 373 -6.48 -26.02 4.60
C VAL A 373 -5.87 -26.60 3.32
N LEU A 374 -4.87 -25.92 2.74
CA LEU A 374 -4.25 -26.30 1.46
C LEU A 374 -3.30 -27.50 1.54
N GLY A 375 -3.09 -28.09 2.72
CA GLY A 375 -2.22 -29.26 2.88
C GLY A 375 -2.67 -30.49 2.07
N GLN A 376 -3.96 -30.57 1.70
CA GLN A 376 -4.55 -31.65 0.89
C GLN A 376 -4.84 -31.24 -0.56
N ALA A 377 -4.41 -30.05 -0.98
CA ALA A 377 -4.66 -29.53 -2.32
C ALA A 377 -3.75 -30.19 -3.36
N GLU A 378 -4.32 -30.54 -4.52
CA GLU A 378 -3.54 -30.97 -5.70
C GLU A 378 -3.31 -29.80 -6.66
N LEU A 379 -4.32 -28.93 -6.79
CA LEU A 379 -4.30 -27.74 -7.63
C LEU A 379 -4.88 -26.55 -6.86
N VAL A 380 -4.14 -25.44 -6.85
CA VAL A 380 -4.58 -24.16 -6.28
C VAL A 380 -4.60 -23.09 -7.37
N ILE A 381 -5.76 -22.45 -7.53
CA ILE A 381 -5.96 -21.33 -8.44
C ILE A 381 -6.08 -20.05 -7.64
N ILE A 382 -5.20 -19.09 -7.91
CA ILE A 382 -5.18 -17.75 -7.31
C ILE A 382 -5.62 -16.75 -8.38
N ASP A 383 -6.87 -16.29 -8.32
CA ASP A 383 -7.34 -15.22 -9.21
C ASP A 383 -7.13 -13.84 -8.56
N GLU A 384 -6.75 -12.86 -9.37
CA GLU A 384 -6.30 -11.53 -8.95
C GLU A 384 -5.24 -11.55 -7.83
N ALA A 385 -4.18 -12.34 -8.02
CA ALA A 385 -3.07 -12.46 -7.06
C ALA A 385 -2.44 -11.10 -6.70
N ALA A 386 -2.49 -10.12 -7.60
CA ALA A 386 -2.05 -8.74 -7.35
C ALA A 386 -2.80 -8.03 -6.21
N ALA A 387 -4.06 -8.37 -5.99
CA ALA A 387 -4.87 -7.78 -4.93
C ALA A 387 -4.62 -8.40 -3.55
N ILE A 388 -3.91 -9.54 -3.49
CA ILE A 388 -3.62 -10.26 -2.24
C ILE A 388 -2.24 -9.84 -1.71
N PRO A 389 -2.11 -9.51 -0.41
CA PRO A 389 -0.83 -9.24 0.23
C PRO A 389 0.25 -10.28 -0.09
N LEU A 390 1.45 -9.83 -0.46
CA LEU A 390 2.56 -10.72 -0.82
C LEU A 390 2.88 -11.78 0.25
N PRO A 391 2.85 -11.50 1.56
CA PRO A 391 3.05 -12.53 2.58
C PRO A 391 2.00 -13.64 2.53
N LEU A 392 0.73 -13.30 2.28
CA LEU A 392 -0.34 -14.29 2.14
C LEU A 392 -0.16 -15.11 0.86
N VAL A 393 0.18 -14.47 -0.27
CA VAL A 393 0.50 -15.19 -1.52
C VAL A 393 1.63 -16.20 -1.31
N ARG A 394 2.67 -15.85 -0.54
CA ARG A 394 3.76 -16.78 -0.20
C ARG A 394 3.28 -17.96 0.66
N ASN A 395 2.36 -17.74 1.59
CA ASN A 395 1.78 -18.82 2.39
C ASN A 395 0.89 -19.75 1.55
N LEU A 396 0.25 -19.23 0.50
CA LEU A 396 -0.51 -20.00 -0.49
C LEU A 396 0.39 -20.79 -1.46
N MET A 397 1.71 -20.62 -1.42
CA MET A 397 2.65 -21.35 -2.26
C MET A 397 3.18 -22.61 -1.57
N GLY A 398 2.45 -23.71 -1.70
CA GLY A 398 2.81 -25.03 -1.18
C GLY A 398 3.31 -26.03 -2.25
N PRO A 399 3.55 -27.30 -1.89
CA PRO A 399 4.07 -28.36 -2.76
C PRO A 399 2.98 -28.99 -3.66
N TYR A 400 2.20 -28.16 -4.36
CA TYR A 400 1.13 -28.54 -5.28
C TYR A 400 1.15 -27.66 -6.54
N LEU A 401 0.41 -28.04 -7.58
CA LEU A 401 0.33 -27.26 -8.82
C LEU A 401 -0.38 -25.93 -8.54
N ILE A 402 0.18 -24.81 -9.01
CA ILE A 402 -0.39 -23.48 -8.77
C ILE A 402 -0.62 -22.75 -10.08
N PHE A 403 -1.85 -22.29 -10.28
CA PHE A 403 -2.20 -21.33 -11.33
C PHE A 403 -2.46 -19.97 -10.71
N MET A 404 -1.75 -18.96 -11.20
CA MET A 404 -1.89 -17.60 -10.73
C MET A 404 -2.35 -16.71 -11.87
N ALA A 405 -3.43 -15.96 -11.68
CA ALA A 405 -3.80 -14.88 -12.58
C ALA A 405 -3.57 -13.53 -11.91
N SER A 406 -2.96 -12.61 -12.66
CA SER A 406 -2.69 -11.25 -12.20
C SER A 406 -3.11 -10.24 -13.26
N THR A 407 -3.82 -9.18 -12.84
CA THR A 407 -3.92 -7.96 -13.66
C THR A 407 -2.56 -7.26 -13.68
N ILE A 408 -2.16 -6.62 -14.80
CA ILE A 408 -0.92 -5.80 -14.89
C ILE A 408 -1.20 -4.33 -15.24
N ASN A 409 -2.13 -4.07 -16.17
CA ASN A 409 -2.47 -2.73 -16.67
C ASN A 409 -3.98 -2.49 -16.44
N GLY A 410 -4.34 -1.85 -15.33
CA GLY A 410 -5.73 -1.55 -15.01
C GLY A 410 -5.86 -0.62 -13.79
N TYR A 411 -7.05 -0.05 -13.61
CA TYR A 411 -7.33 0.94 -12.55
C TYR A 411 -7.25 0.42 -11.12
N GLU A 412 -7.15 -0.90 -10.91
CA GLU A 412 -6.91 -1.47 -9.58
C GLU A 412 -5.43 -1.39 -9.17
N GLY A 413 -4.54 -1.04 -10.12
CA GLY A 413 -3.20 -0.52 -9.94
C GLY A 413 -2.24 -1.30 -9.04
N THR A 414 -2.49 -2.58 -8.82
CA THR A 414 -1.63 -3.50 -8.04
C THR A 414 -0.68 -4.34 -8.91
N GLY A 415 -0.88 -4.31 -10.22
CA GLY A 415 -0.48 -5.41 -11.08
C GLY A 415 1.01 -5.54 -11.37
N ARG A 416 1.65 -4.44 -11.76
CA ARG A 416 2.96 -4.51 -12.42
C ARG A 416 4.14 -4.58 -11.47
N SER A 417 4.11 -3.86 -10.34
CA SER A 417 5.19 -3.91 -9.36
C SER A 417 5.20 -5.24 -8.61
N LEU A 418 4.02 -5.82 -8.33
CA LEU A 418 3.92 -7.17 -7.79
C LEU A 418 4.27 -8.21 -8.84
N SER A 419 3.75 -8.13 -10.07
CA SER A 419 4.12 -9.10 -11.11
C SER A 419 5.63 -9.08 -11.32
N LEU A 420 6.26 -7.91 -11.43
CA LEU A 420 7.72 -7.82 -11.59
C LEU A 420 8.46 -8.39 -10.37
N LYS A 421 8.11 -7.99 -9.14
CA LYS A 421 8.83 -8.45 -7.93
C LYS A 421 8.58 -9.93 -7.62
N LEU A 422 7.34 -10.38 -7.72
CA LEU A 422 6.95 -11.77 -7.47
C LEU A 422 7.50 -12.68 -8.57
N ILE A 423 7.30 -12.35 -9.84
CA ILE A 423 7.83 -13.16 -10.95
C ILE A 423 9.36 -13.14 -10.91
N GLN A 424 10.00 -12.01 -10.63
CA GLN A 424 11.45 -11.97 -10.45
C GLN A 424 11.90 -12.86 -9.29
N GLN A 425 11.24 -12.81 -8.13
CA GLN A 425 11.55 -13.71 -7.01
C GLN A 425 11.34 -15.17 -7.37
N LEU A 426 10.27 -15.49 -8.11
CA LEU A 426 10.02 -16.84 -8.59
C LEU A 426 11.10 -17.27 -9.57
N ARG A 427 11.48 -16.43 -10.54
CA ARG A 427 12.60 -16.68 -11.47
C ARG A 427 13.92 -16.89 -10.73
N GLU A 428 14.22 -16.08 -9.72
CA GLU A 428 15.40 -16.22 -8.87
C GLU A 428 15.38 -17.54 -8.08
N SER A 429 14.22 -17.95 -7.55
CA SER A 429 14.07 -19.26 -6.88
C SER A 429 14.11 -20.46 -7.83
N THR A 430 13.81 -20.24 -9.11
CA THR A 430 13.82 -21.25 -10.17
C THR A 430 15.21 -21.41 -10.79
N ARG A 431 16.08 -20.40 -10.67
CA ARG A 431 17.47 -20.51 -11.15
C ARG A 431 18.20 -21.54 -10.29
N PRO A 432 18.72 -22.64 -10.88
CA PRO A 432 19.63 -23.49 -10.14
C PRO A 432 20.80 -22.62 -9.69
N SER A 433 21.11 -22.66 -8.39
CA SER A 433 22.29 -22.00 -7.86
C SER A 433 23.50 -22.56 -8.59
N LEU A 434 24.02 -21.82 -9.58
CA LEU A 434 25.37 -21.99 -10.10
C LEU A 434 26.32 -21.56 -8.99
N THR A 435 26.44 -22.39 -7.95
CA THR A 435 27.63 -22.42 -7.13
C THR A 435 28.74 -22.90 -8.06
N LYS A 436 29.66 -21.98 -8.38
CA LYS A 436 30.95 -22.27 -9.02
C LYS A 436 31.45 -23.64 -8.57
N ASP A 437 31.69 -24.51 -9.55
CA ASP A 437 32.60 -25.64 -9.41
C ASP A 437 33.94 -25.10 -8.87
N ALA A 438 34.16 -25.24 -7.56
CA ALA A 438 35.49 -25.26 -7.02
C ALA A 438 36.07 -26.63 -7.39
N ALA A 439 37.17 -26.60 -8.13
CA ALA A 439 37.95 -27.77 -8.51
C ALA A 439 38.18 -28.72 -7.31
N PRO A 440 38.21 -30.05 -7.52
CA PRO A 440 38.52 -30.98 -6.44
C PRO A 440 40.01 -30.85 -6.09
N SER A 441 40.32 -30.18 -4.97
CA SER A 441 41.63 -30.34 -4.33
C SER A 441 41.60 -31.66 -3.55
N GLU A 442 42.31 -32.65 -4.07
CA GLU A 442 42.77 -33.81 -3.31
C GLU A 442 43.62 -33.31 -2.14
N ASP A 443 43.14 -33.48 -0.90
CA ASP A 443 43.93 -33.83 0.29
C ASP A 443 43.13 -33.57 1.58
N ALA A 444 42.68 -34.65 2.21
CA ALA A 444 42.71 -34.85 3.67
C ALA A 444 41.97 -36.14 4.04
N THR A 445 42.74 -37.14 4.43
CA THR A 445 42.31 -38.39 5.03
C THR A 445 41.93 -38.23 6.51
N THR A 446 41.02 -39.11 6.96
CA THR A 446 40.77 -39.56 8.35
C THR A 446 40.15 -38.59 9.37
N ALA A 447 38.87 -38.80 9.69
CA ALA A 447 38.41 -39.12 11.06
C ALA A 447 36.89 -39.40 11.10
N SER A 448 36.55 -40.54 11.69
CA SER A 448 35.20 -41.05 11.97
C SER A 448 34.50 -40.31 13.12
N SER A 449 33.21 -39.99 12.99
CA SER A 449 32.18 -40.41 13.97
C SER A 449 30.77 -39.93 13.59
N SER A 450 29.85 -40.84 13.83
CA SER A 450 28.39 -40.78 13.75
C SER A 450 27.72 -39.48 14.21
N LYS A 451 27.10 -38.74 13.27
CA LYS A 451 25.84 -38.01 13.47
C LYS A 451 25.00 -38.09 12.20
N LYS A 452 23.87 -38.81 12.26
CA LYS A 452 22.79 -38.71 11.27
C LYS A 452 22.33 -37.25 11.24
N ALA A 453 22.79 -36.50 10.25
CA ALA A 453 22.17 -35.23 9.89
C ALA A 453 20.83 -35.55 9.20
N LEU A 454 19.72 -35.14 9.81
CA LEU A 454 18.48 -34.90 9.07
C LEU A 454 18.79 -33.77 8.08
N ALA A 455 19.22 -34.12 6.87
CA ALA A 455 19.24 -33.20 5.77
C ALA A 455 17.77 -32.87 5.44
N LYS A 456 17.30 -31.68 5.86
CA LYS A 456 16.15 -31.06 5.19
C LYS A 456 16.53 -31.01 3.71
N ALA A 457 15.82 -31.79 2.89
CA ALA A 457 16.00 -31.81 1.45
C ALA A 457 15.96 -30.37 0.94
N ALA A 458 16.96 -29.97 0.15
CA ALA A 458 16.90 -28.72 -0.60
C ALA A 458 15.57 -28.70 -1.38
N PRO A 459 14.81 -27.58 -1.35
CA PRO A 459 13.57 -27.51 -2.10
C PRO A 459 13.88 -27.77 -3.57
N LYS A 460 13.29 -28.82 -4.15
CA LYS A 460 13.37 -29.08 -5.59
C LYS A 460 12.97 -27.77 -6.31
N ALA A 461 13.81 -27.34 -7.25
CA ALA A 461 13.58 -26.11 -8.01
C ALA A 461 12.22 -26.19 -8.71
N ARG A 462 11.34 -25.23 -8.40
CA ARG A 462 9.97 -25.15 -8.93
C ARG A 462 10.02 -24.65 -10.37
N THR A 463 9.26 -25.22 -11.29
CA THR A 463 9.23 -24.71 -12.68
C THR A 463 8.23 -23.55 -12.81
N LEU A 464 8.60 -22.51 -13.55
CA LEU A 464 7.76 -21.33 -13.80
C LEU A 464 7.43 -21.24 -15.29
N ARG A 465 6.13 -21.19 -15.63
CA ARG A 465 5.63 -20.89 -16.99
C ARG A 465 4.86 -19.57 -16.96
N GLU A 466 5.21 -18.66 -17.85
CA GLU A 466 4.57 -17.34 -17.92
C GLU A 466 3.75 -17.23 -19.21
N ILE A 467 2.51 -16.78 -19.08
CA ILE A 467 1.57 -16.57 -20.18
C ILE A 467 1.06 -15.13 -20.11
N LYS A 468 0.89 -14.49 -21.28
CA LYS A 468 0.34 -13.14 -21.38
C LYS A 468 -0.87 -13.12 -22.30
N LEU A 469 -1.96 -12.46 -21.88
CA LEU A 469 -3.10 -12.17 -22.76
C LEU A 469 -3.10 -10.68 -23.10
N GLU A 470 -3.08 -10.36 -24.39
CA GLU A 470 -3.08 -8.98 -24.88
C GLU A 470 -4.39 -8.62 -25.57
N THR A 471 -5.00 -9.55 -26.31
CA THR A 471 -6.18 -9.28 -27.13
C THR A 471 -7.47 -9.16 -26.28
N PRO A 472 -8.23 -8.05 -26.38
CA PRO A 472 -9.51 -7.87 -25.69
C PRO A 472 -10.58 -8.85 -26.16
N ILE A 473 -11.48 -9.23 -25.23
CA ILE A 473 -12.64 -10.10 -25.55
C ILE A 473 -13.96 -9.33 -25.68
N ARG A 474 -14.01 -8.07 -25.22
CA ARG A 474 -15.22 -7.23 -25.21
C ARG A 474 -15.34 -6.35 -26.44
N TYR A 475 -14.22 -5.92 -27.00
CA TYR A 475 -14.10 -5.03 -28.15
C TYR A 475 -12.90 -5.48 -28.98
N ALA A 476 -12.76 -4.97 -30.21
CA ALA A 476 -11.64 -5.33 -31.08
C ALA A 476 -10.31 -4.73 -30.60
N ALA A 477 -9.20 -5.34 -31.04
CA ALA A 477 -7.87 -4.80 -30.79
C ALA A 477 -7.69 -3.43 -31.46
N GLY A 478 -7.01 -2.51 -30.78
CA GLY A 478 -6.77 -1.16 -31.32
C GLY A 478 -7.92 -0.17 -31.16
N ASP A 479 -8.88 -0.45 -30.26
CA ASP A 479 -9.97 0.47 -29.95
C ASP A 479 -9.44 1.84 -29.49
N LYS A 480 -9.85 2.91 -30.18
CA LYS A 480 -9.31 4.25 -29.97
C LYS A 480 -9.73 4.83 -28.63
N ILE A 481 -10.91 4.47 -28.12
CA ILE A 481 -11.37 4.90 -26.80
C ILE A 481 -10.54 4.23 -25.71
N GLU A 482 -10.16 2.96 -25.87
CA GLU A 482 -9.25 2.30 -24.93
C GLU A 482 -7.90 3.03 -24.89
N LYS A 483 -7.34 3.31 -26.06
CA LYS A 483 -6.07 4.02 -26.20
C LYS A 483 -6.12 5.42 -25.59
N TRP A 484 -7.19 6.17 -25.87
CA TRP A 484 -7.42 7.49 -25.26
C TRP A 484 -7.52 7.39 -23.73
N LEU A 485 -8.30 6.44 -23.22
CA LEU A 485 -8.48 6.23 -21.79
C LEU A 485 -7.16 5.88 -21.09
N ASN A 486 -6.38 4.97 -21.68
CA ASN A 486 -5.07 4.57 -21.17
C ASN A 486 -4.07 5.73 -21.18
N SER A 487 -4.10 6.57 -22.22
CA SER A 487 -3.25 7.77 -22.32
C SER A 487 -3.66 8.84 -21.30
N LEU A 488 -4.96 9.12 -21.17
CA LEU A 488 -5.51 10.09 -20.23
C LEU A 488 -5.19 9.70 -18.77
N LEU A 489 -5.38 8.42 -18.43
CA LEU A 489 -5.14 7.91 -17.08
C LEU A 489 -3.69 7.47 -16.83
N CYS A 490 -2.83 7.59 -17.85
CA CYS A 490 -1.42 7.17 -17.82
C CYS A 490 -1.23 5.73 -17.31
N LEU A 491 -2.09 4.80 -17.74
CA LEU A 491 -2.05 3.39 -17.35
C LEU A 491 -0.91 2.62 -18.03
N ASP A 492 -0.41 3.15 -19.15
CA ASP A 492 0.67 2.56 -19.93
C ASP A 492 2.04 2.84 -19.28
N ALA A 493 2.49 1.90 -18.45
CA ALA A 493 3.81 1.95 -17.83
C ALA A 493 4.94 1.37 -18.72
N THR A 494 4.72 1.19 -20.03
CA THR A 494 5.70 0.62 -20.98
C THR A 494 6.88 1.56 -21.27
N LEU A 495 6.77 2.84 -20.91
CA LEU A 495 7.80 3.86 -21.10
C LEU A 495 8.92 3.83 -20.05
N LEU A 496 9.02 2.78 -19.23
CA LEU A 496 10.18 2.58 -18.37
C LEU A 496 11.41 2.31 -19.26
N PRO A 497 12.52 3.02 -19.06
CA PRO A 497 13.67 2.94 -19.96
C PRO A 497 14.20 1.51 -20.01
N ARG A 498 14.47 1.01 -21.22
CA ARG A 498 15.29 -0.18 -21.39
C ARG A 498 16.66 0.15 -20.80
N ALA A 499 17.00 -0.48 -19.68
CA ALA A 499 18.26 -0.32 -18.93
C ALA A 499 19.56 -0.59 -19.74
N ALA A 500 19.48 -0.81 -21.05
CA ALA A 500 20.58 -1.31 -21.87
C ALA A 500 21.55 -0.24 -22.40
N HIS A 501 21.23 1.07 -22.37
CA HIS A 501 22.03 2.05 -23.14
C HIS A 501 22.49 3.34 -22.45
N MET A 502 22.17 3.59 -21.17
CA MET A 502 22.65 4.82 -20.51
C MET A 502 23.35 4.52 -19.18
N SER A 503 24.66 4.74 -19.15
CA SER A 503 25.46 4.77 -17.92
C SER A 503 24.88 5.84 -17.00
N THR A 504 24.16 5.43 -15.96
CA THR A 504 23.50 6.35 -15.03
C THR A 504 24.56 7.12 -14.25
N PRO A 505 24.46 8.46 -14.14
CA PRO A 505 25.45 9.29 -13.46
C PRO A 505 25.46 9.04 -11.95
N HIS A 506 26.59 9.31 -11.31
CA HIS A 506 26.71 9.23 -9.84
C HIS A 506 25.67 10.12 -9.15
N PRO A 507 24.99 9.67 -8.06
CA PRO A 507 23.93 10.43 -7.40
C PRO A 507 24.29 11.87 -7.02
N SER A 508 25.55 12.13 -6.67
CA SER A 508 26.02 13.49 -6.32
C SER A 508 25.89 14.51 -7.46
N LYS A 509 25.92 14.08 -8.72
CA LYS A 509 25.78 14.95 -9.90
C LYS A 509 24.33 15.21 -10.29
N CYS A 510 23.38 14.55 -9.62
CA CYS A 510 21.97 14.71 -9.90
C CYS A 510 21.38 15.86 -9.09
N GLU A 511 20.50 16.62 -9.72
CA GLU A 511 19.84 17.79 -9.15
C GLU A 511 18.34 17.56 -9.07
N LEU A 512 17.74 18.15 -8.04
CA LEU A 512 16.31 18.06 -7.78
C LEU A 512 15.64 19.32 -8.36
N PHE A 513 14.58 19.13 -9.14
CA PHE A 513 13.80 20.19 -9.76
C PHE A 513 12.39 20.22 -9.18
N TYR A 514 11.81 21.40 -9.09
CA TYR A 514 10.39 21.59 -8.79
C TYR A 514 9.58 21.52 -10.09
N VAL A 515 8.45 20.80 -10.08
CA VAL A 515 7.60 20.65 -11.25
C VAL A 515 6.36 21.52 -11.12
N SER A 516 6.16 22.44 -12.07
CA SER A 516 4.93 23.22 -12.14
C SER A 516 3.77 22.34 -12.60
N ARG A 517 2.75 22.21 -11.75
CA ARG A 517 1.59 21.35 -12.00
C ARG A 517 0.67 21.91 -13.09
N ASP A 518 0.57 23.23 -13.19
CA ASP A 518 -0.25 23.90 -14.19
C ASP A 518 0.20 23.57 -15.62
N THR A 519 1.51 23.42 -15.83
CA THR A 519 2.10 23.09 -17.14
C THR A 519 2.28 21.61 -17.38
N LEU A 520 2.42 20.83 -16.31
CA LEU A 520 2.39 19.38 -16.38
C LEU A 520 1.03 18.87 -16.88
N PHE A 521 -0.07 19.47 -16.41
CA PHE A 521 -1.44 19.06 -16.74
C PHE A 521 -2.09 19.85 -17.89
N SER A 522 -1.34 20.70 -18.60
CA SER A 522 -1.85 21.52 -19.73
C SER A 522 -2.12 20.76 -21.03
N TYR A 523 -1.90 19.44 -21.06
CA TYR A 523 -2.07 18.56 -22.21
C TYR A 523 -1.17 18.90 -23.43
N HIS A 524 0.00 19.49 -23.18
CA HIS A 524 1.03 19.66 -24.22
C HIS A 524 1.73 18.32 -24.52
N PRO A 525 2.09 17.97 -25.79
CA PRO A 525 2.69 16.68 -26.11
C PRO A 525 3.95 16.33 -25.30
N ALA A 526 4.84 17.30 -25.07
CA ALA A 526 6.03 17.11 -24.24
C ALA A 526 5.68 16.88 -22.75
N SER A 527 4.71 17.63 -22.22
CA SER A 527 4.23 17.49 -20.84
C SER A 527 3.54 16.14 -20.63
N GLU A 528 2.78 15.65 -21.62
CA GLU A 528 2.13 14.34 -21.58
C GLU A 528 3.15 13.20 -21.54
N VAL A 529 4.19 13.24 -22.37
CA VAL A 529 5.27 12.23 -22.32
C VAL A 529 5.98 12.28 -20.96
N PHE A 530 6.25 13.46 -20.42
CA PHE A 530 6.87 13.62 -19.11
C PHE A 530 5.97 13.12 -17.97
N LEU A 531 4.67 13.43 -18.01
CA LEU A 531 3.67 12.95 -17.07
C LEU A 531 3.52 11.42 -17.12
N GLN A 532 3.52 10.83 -18.32
CA GLN A 532 3.50 9.38 -18.51
C GLN A 532 4.75 8.73 -17.91
N ARG A 533 5.95 9.27 -18.14
CA ARG A 533 7.19 8.78 -17.51
C ARG A 533 7.13 8.86 -15.98
N MET A 534 6.63 9.99 -15.44
CA MET A 534 6.46 10.19 -14.01
C MET A 534 5.47 9.19 -13.40
N MET A 535 4.31 9.00 -14.03
CA MET A 535 3.29 8.06 -13.56
C MET A 535 3.75 6.60 -13.70
N ALA A 536 4.46 6.25 -14.78
CA ALA A 536 5.07 4.94 -14.94
C ALA A 536 6.04 4.62 -13.79
N LEU A 537 6.83 5.60 -13.34
CA LEU A 537 7.72 5.44 -12.18
C LEU A 537 6.94 5.23 -10.87
N TYR A 538 5.85 5.97 -10.66
CA TYR A 538 4.96 5.75 -9.52
C TYR A 538 4.37 4.34 -9.52
N VAL A 539 3.90 3.85 -10.67
CA VAL A 539 3.33 2.50 -10.82
C VAL A 539 4.38 1.42 -10.63
N ALA A 540 5.62 1.65 -11.05
CA ALA A 540 6.71 0.71 -10.83
C ALA A 540 7.15 0.62 -9.35
N SER A 541 7.15 1.74 -8.64
CA SER A 541 7.70 1.83 -7.28
C SER A 541 6.73 1.35 -6.21
N HIS A 542 5.44 1.69 -6.35
CA HIS A 542 4.42 1.45 -5.34
C HIS A 542 3.68 0.12 -5.55
N TYR A 543 3.27 -0.50 -4.44
CA TYR A 543 2.55 -1.78 -4.46
C TYR A 543 1.13 -1.65 -5.04
N LYS A 544 0.45 -0.54 -4.75
CA LYS A 544 -0.89 -0.25 -5.25
C LYS A 544 -1.03 1.23 -5.55
N ASN A 545 -1.45 1.54 -6.77
CA ASN A 545 -1.88 2.87 -7.18
C ASN A 545 -3.35 2.85 -7.58
N GLN A 546 -4.00 4.01 -7.55
CA GLN A 546 -5.33 4.19 -8.11
C GLN A 546 -5.29 5.33 -9.13
N PRO A 547 -6.08 5.29 -10.22
CA PRO A 547 -6.18 6.42 -11.14
C PRO A 547 -6.66 7.71 -10.46
N ASN A 548 -7.39 7.60 -9.35
CA ASN A 548 -7.79 8.74 -8.54
C ASN A 548 -6.59 9.49 -7.94
N ASP A 549 -5.43 8.84 -7.80
CA ASP A 549 -4.20 9.49 -7.34
C ASP A 549 -3.75 10.58 -8.31
N LEU A 550 -4.02 10.42 -9.62
CA LEU A 550 -3.70 11.40 -10.64
C LEU A 550 -4.51 12.69 -10.44
N GLN A 551 -5.79 12.54 -10.08
CA GLN A 551 -6.65 13.68 -9.76
C GLN A 551 -6.25 14.33 -8.43
N LEU A 552 -5.83 13.54 -7.44
CA LEU A 552 -5.26 14.08 -6.20
C LEU A 552 -3.99 14.88 -6.49
N LEU A 553 -3.13 14.38 -7.37
CA LEU A 553 -1.88 15.01 -7.78
C LEU A 553 -2.10 16.36 -8.50
N SER A 554 -3.15 16.43 -9.31
CA SER A 554 -3.47 17.62 -10.11
C SER A 554 -4.19 18.70 -9.31
N ASP A 555 -5.23 18.33 -8.57
CA ASP A 555 -6.21 19.30 -8.08
C ASP A 555 -5.89 19.77 -6.66
N ALA A 556 -5.31 18.92 -5.81
CA ALA A 556 -5.14 19.24 -4.41
C ALA A 556 -4.06 20.32 -4.20
N PRO A 557 -4.39 21.50 -3.65
CA PRO A 557 -3.51 22.67 -3.66
C PRO A 557 -2.23 22.47 -2.85
N ALA A 558 -2.33 21.76 -1.72
CA ALA A 558 -1.22 21.50 -0.81
C ALA A 558 -0.13 20.56 -1.36
N HIS A 559 -0.35 19.90 -2.51
CA HIS A 559 0.59 18.95 -3.07
C HIS A 559 1.66 19.60 -3.94
N HIS A 560 2.93 19.29 -3.68
CA HIS A 560 4.09 19.69 -4.47
C HIS A 560 4.79 18.48 -5.08
N LEU A 561 5.37 18.69 -6.25
CA LEU A 561 6.09 17.67 -7.00
C LEU A 561 7.54 18.05 -7.20
N PHE A 562 8.44 17.11 -6.90
CA PHE A 562 9.86 17.25 -7.14
C PHE A 562 10.38 16.06 -7.92
N VAL A 563 11.29 16.30 -8.86
CA VAL A 563 11.88 15.27 -9.72
C VAL A 563 13.39 15.38 -9.69
N LEU A 564 14.07 14.27 -9.43
CA LEU A 564 15.51 14.16 -9.54
C LEU A 564 15.88 13.80 -10.98
N LEU A 565 16.65 14.66 -11.62
CA LEU A 565 17.09 14.48 -13.00
C LEU A 565 18.61 14.25 -13.06
N PRO A 566 19.09 13.50 -14.06
CA PRO A 566 20.52 13.52 -14.40
C PRO A 566 20.92 14.94 -14.84
N PRO A 567 22.21 15.29 -14.82
CA PRO A 567 22.68 16.57 -15.31
C PRO A 567 22.24 16.75 -16.76
N ILE A 568 21.48 17.82 -17.01
CA ILE A 568 20.94 18.15 -18.32
C ILE A 568 22.12 18.62 -19.17
N LYS A 569 22.35 17.98 -20.32
CA LYS A 569 23.24 18.51 -21.35
C LYS A 569 22.45 19.52 -22.17
N ASP A 570 23.08 20.61 -22.61
CA ASP A 570 22.44 21.69 -23.36
C ASP A 570 21.95 21.29 -24.78
N ASP A 571 21.95 20.00 -25.12
CA ASP A 571 21.34 19.50 -26.35
C ASP A 571 19.80 19.49 -26.19
N GLU A 572 19.14 20.54 -26.70
CA GLU A 572 17.67 20.79 -26.63
C GLU A 572 16.77 19.68 -27.22
N THR A 573 17.34 18.60 -27.77
CA THR A 573 16.60 17.59 -28.53
C THR A 573 16.00 16.46 -27.69
N HIS A 574 16.41 16.27 -26.43
CA HIS A 574 15.93 15.15 -25.61
C HIS A 574 15.34 15.59 -24.26
N LEU A 575 14.07 15.23 -24.01
CA LEU A 575 13.42 15.41 -22.71
C LEU A 575 14.15 14.60 -21.62
N PRO A 576 14.53 15.22 -20.49
CA PRO A 576 15.23 14.51 -19.43
C PRO A 576 14.33 13.45 -18.79
N GLU A 577 14.93 12.35 -18.36
CA GLU A 577 14.22 11.22 -17.76
C GLU A 577 14.19 11.34 -16.24
N PRO A 578 13.00 11.23 -15.60
CA PRO A 578 12.87 11.27 -14.15
C PRO A 578 13.47 10.02 -13.51
N LEU A 579 14.53 10.17 -12.72
CA LEU A 579 15.15 9.06 -11.96
C LEU A 579 14.40 8.77 -10.66
N VAL A 580 14.02 9.85 -9.95
CA VAL A 580 13.27 9.81 -8.70
C VAL A 580 12.19 10.86 -8.75
N VAL A 581 10.99 10.52 -8.28
CA VAL A 581 9.88 11.46 -8.14
C VAL A 581 9.44 11.48 -6.68
N LEU A 582 9.31 12.69 -6.12
CA LEU A 582 8.83 12.95 -4.77
C LEU A 582 7.49 13.70 -4.84
N GLN A 583 6.49 13.17 -4.14
CA GLN A 583 5.24 13.86 -3.88
C GLN A 583 5.23 14.31 -2.43
N VAL A 584 5.12 15.63 -2.21
CA VAL A 584 5.07 16.25 -0.89
C VAL A 584 3.71 16.91 -0.73
N ALA A 585 3.13 16.89 0.46
CA ALA A 585 1.90 17.60 0.80
C ALA A 585 2.16 18.49 2.01
N LEU A 586 1.85 19.77 1.90
CA LEU A 586 1.90 20.70 3.03
C LEU A 586 0.74 20.43 3.98
N GLU A 587 1.03 20.30 5.27
CA GLU A 587 0.05 19.99 6.32
C GLU A 587 0.28 20.88 7.54
N GLY A 588 -0.81 21.21 8.23
CA GLY A 588 -0.73 21.98 9.48
C GLY A 588 -1.23 23.41 9.35
N ASN A 589 -0.78 24.28 10.26
CA ASN A 589 -1.34 25.63 10.45
C ASN A 589 -2.88 25.60 10.63
N ILE A 590 -3.37 24.63 11.41
CA ILE A 590 -4.79 24.43 11.63
C ILE A 590 -5.28 25.41 12.70
N SER A 591 -6.38 26.11 12.44
CA SER A 591 -6.93 27.05 13.42
C SER A 591 -7.35 26.34 14.71
N ARG A 592 -7.11 26.97 15.86
CA ARG A 592 -7.43 26.40 17.18
C ARG A 592 -8.91 26.01 17.33
N GLN A 593 -9.80 26.77 16.71
CA GLN A 593 -11.24 26.49 16.70
C GLN A 593 -11.55 25.21 15.92
N ALA A 594 -10.98 25.04 14.72
CA ALA A 594 -11.16 23.83 13.92
C ALA A 594 -10.63 22.57 14.63
N ILE A 595 -9.52 22.70 15.38
CA ILE A 595 -8.97 21.60 16.19
C ILE A 595 -9.96 21.18 17.29
N MET A 596 -10.53 22.13 18.04
CA MET A 596 -11.49 21.82 19.11
C MET A 596 -12.79 21.22 18.56
N ASP A 597 -13.30 21.75 17.46
CA ASP A 597 -14.51 21.23 16.79
C ASP A 597 -14.28 19.83 16.20
N GLY A 598 -13.12 19.59 15.59
CA GLY A 598 -12.79 18.29 15.01
C GLY A 598 -12.49 17.22 16.07
N LEU A 599 -11.79 17.55 17.15
CA LEU A 599 -11.55 16.63 18.28
C LEU A 599 -12.85 16.27 19.01
N SER A 600 -13.74 17.23 19.26
CA SER A 600 -15.00 16.99 19.97
C SER A 600 -16.01 16.20 19.15
N ARG A 601 -16.06 16.42 17.83
CA ARG A 601 -16.98 15.70 16.92
C ARG A 601 -16.39 14.44 16.32
N GLY A 602 -15.10 14.16 16.57
CA GLY A 602 -14.35 13.08 15.91
C GLY A 602 -14.24 13.27 14.39
N PHE A 603 -14.47 14.49 13.88
CA PHE A 603 -14.47 14.79 12.46
C PHE A 603 -13.04 15.15 12.01
N ARG A 604 -12.47 14.33 11.12
CA ARG A 604 -11.16 14.58 10.51
C ARG A 604 -11.38 15.32 9.20
N ALA A 605 -10.88 16.56 9.11
CA ALA A 605 -10.79 17.25 7.82
C ALA A 605 -9.88 16.44 6.88
N GLY A 606 -10.21 16.39 5.59
CA GLY A 606 -9.38 15.74 4.57
C GLY A 606 -8.09 16.52 4.35
N GLY A 607 -6.98 15.83 4.08
CA GLY A 607 -5.68 16.46 3.80
C GLY A 607 -4.66 16.33 4.94
N ASP A 608 -4.99 16.78 6.16
CA ASP A 608 -4.03 16.94 7.28
C ASP A 608 -3.83 15.67 8.13
N MET A 609 -3.28 14.60 7.56
CA MET A 609 -3.21 13.31 8.26
C MET A 609 -2.32 13.34 9.52
N ILE A 610 -1.11 13.90 9.43
CA ILE A 610 -0.12 13.84 10.51
C ILE A 610 -0.55 14.72 11.70
N PRO A 611 -0.96 15.99 11.52
CA PRO A 611 -1.47 16.84 12.60
C PRO A 611 -2.61 16.18 13.38
N TRP A 612 -3.62 15.65 12.70
CA TRP A 612 -4.77 15.00 13.35
C TRP A 612 -4.37 13.75 14.12
N LEU A 613 -3.51 12.91 13.53
CA LEU A 613 -3.09 11.66 14.16
C LEU A 613 -2.26 11.91 15.42
N ILE A 614 -1.27 12.80 15.35
CA ILE A 614 -0.41 13.11 16.49
C ILE A 614 -1.22 13.81 17.58
N SER A 615 -2.06 14.80 17.23
CA SER A 615 -2.92 15.48 18.20
C SER A 615 -3.89 14.51 18.88
N GLN A 616 -4.43 13.51 18.15
CA GLN A 616 -5.30 12.49 18.75
C GLN A 616 -4.54 11.52 19.67
N GLN A 617 -3.29 11.16 19.34
CA GLN A 617 -2.53 10.17 20.12
C GLN A 617 -1.87 10.77 21.36
N PHE A 618 -1.39 12.00 21.28
CA PHE A 618 -0.73 12.71 22.38
C PHE A 618 -1.67 13.67 23.11
N GLN A 619 -2.88 13.91 22.58
CA GLN A 619 -3.86 14.86 23.13
C GLN A 619 -3.29 16.28 23.27
N GLU A 620 -2.42 16.67 22.34
CA GLU A 620 -1.75 17.96 22.33
C GLU A 620 -2.16 18.80 21.12
N ASN A 621 -2.63 20.02 21.38
CA ASN A 621 -3.08 20.95 20.35
C ASN A 621 -1.95 21.75 19.70
N LYS A 622 -0.80 21.90 20.38
CA LYS A 622 0.33 22.71 19.88
C LYS A 622 0.88 22.16 18.56
N PHE A 623 0.97 20.83 18.44
CA PHE A 623 1.48 20.19 17.24
C PHE A 623 0.63 20.49 16.00
N ALA A 624 -0.70 20.61 16.13
CA ALA A 624 -1.57 20.95 15.00
C ALA A 624 -1.45 22.41 14.52
N LEU A 625 -0.88 23.29 15.34
CA LEU A 625 -0.55 24.66 14.94
C LEU A 625 0.74 24.74 14.12
N LEU A 626 1.65 23.78 14.29
CA LEU A 626 2.90 23.72 13.54
C LEU A 626 2.63 23.50 12.04
N SER A 627 3.50 24.05 11.21
CA SER A 627 3.51 23.87 9.77
C SER A 627 4.49 22.76 9.41
N GLY A 628 4.07 21.78 8.64
CA GLY A 628 4.94 20.70 8.21
C GLY A 628 4.65 20.26 6.79
N ALA A 629 5.51 19.38 6.28
CA ALA A 629 5.26 18.73 5.01
C ALA A 629 5.34 17.23 5.14
N ARG A 630 4.34 16.54 4.62
CA ARG A 630 4.30 15.09 4.51
C ARG A 630 4.84 14.65 3.15
N ILE A 631 5.88 13.82 3.14
CA ILE A 631 6.26 13.08 1.94
C ILE A 631 5.24 11.95 1.76
N VAL A 632 4.34 12.14 0.80
CA VAL A 632 3.26 11.20 0.49
C VAL A 632 3.81 10.00 -0.26
N ARG A 633 4.68 10.24 -1.25
CA ARG A 633 5.27 9.20 -2.10
C ARG A 633 6.71 9.53 -2.46
N ILE A 634 7.55 8.49 -2.47
CA ILE A 634 8.87 8.47 -3.08
C ILE A 634 8.91 7.33 -4.08
N ALA A 635 9.15 7.65 -5.34
CA ALA A 635 9.21 6.69 -6.43
C ALA A 635 10.62 6.68 -6.99
N THR A 636 11.28 5.52 -6.93
CA THR A 636 12.61 5.27 -7.48
C THR A 636 12.52 4.09 -8.42
N HIS A 637 13.18 4.14 -9.55
CA HIS A 637 13.15 3.01 -10.49
C HIS A 637 13.63 1.72 -9.80
N PRO A 638 12.92 0.58 -9.92
CA PRO A 638 13.31 -0.67 -9.24
C PRO A 638 14.76 -1.08 -9.50
N ASP A 639 15.24 -0.89 -10.74
CA ASP A 639 16.62 -1.23 -11.14
C ASP A 639 17.68 -0.33 -10.48
N TYR A 640 17.30 0.89 -10.06
CA TYR A 640 18.21 1.89 -9.48
C TYR A 640 18.04 2.04 -7.95
N ALA A 641 17.15 1.27 -7.32
CA ALA A 641 16.77 1.43 -5.92
C ALA A 641 17.95 1.29 -4.93
N ASN A 642 18.99 0.54 -5.30
CA ASN A 642 20.17 0.31 -4.44
C ASN A 642 21.33 1.30 -4.68
N MET A 643 21.21 2.23 -5.63
CA MET A 643 22.28 3.19 -5.96
C MET A 643 22.23 4.49 -5.13
N GLY A 644 21.20 4.67 -4.29
CA GLY A 644 21.13 5.80 -3.35
C GLY A 644 20.49 7.08 -3.89
N TYR A 645 19.89 7.07 -5.09
CA TYR A 645 19.20 8.25 -5.66
C TYR A 645 18.07 8.77 -4.77
N GLY A 646 17.31 7.87 -4.12
CA GLY A 646 16.26 8.28 -3.17
C GLY A 646 16.82 9.03 -1.95
N ALA A 647 18.00 8.64 -1.46
CA ALA A 647 18.65 9.33 -0.34
C ALA A 647 19.14 10.72 -0.75
N ARG A 648 19.71 10.85 -1.96
CA ARG A 648 20.10 12.15 -2.54
C ARG A 648 18.89 13.08 -2.70
N ALA A 649 17.77 12.56 -3.19
CA ALA A 649 16.55 13.35 -3.38
C ALA A 649 16.01 13.88 -2.04
N LEU A 650 16.03 13.07 -0.98
CA LEU A 650 15.65 13.52 0.37
C LEU A 650 16.63 14.55 0.95
N GLN A 651 17.93 14.39 0.72
CA GLN A 651 18.93 15.36 1.17
C GLN A 651 18.71 16.72 0.48
N ALA A 652 18.50 16.73 -0.84
CA ALA A 652 18.20 17.95 -1.58
C ALA A 652 16.87 18.59 -1.14
N LEU A 653 15.83 17.78 -0.89
CA LEU A 653 14.56 18.28 -0.37
C LEU A 653 14.72 18.92 1.02
N ASN A 654 15.50 18.29 1.90
CA ASN A 654 15.78 18.80 3.23
C ASN A 654 16.57 20.12 3.19
N ALA A 655 17.59 20.21 2.33
CA ALA A 655 18.37 21.42 2.12
C ALA A 655 17.53 22.57 1.51
N TYR A 656 16.54 22.24 0.67
CA TYR A 656 15.60 23.21 0.13
C TYR A 656 14.70 23.81 1.22
N TYR A 657 14.07 22.98 2.04
CA TYR A 657 13.19 23.47 3.11
C TYR A 657 13.93 24.05 4.32
N SER A 658 15.21 23.72 4.52
CA SER A 658 16.06 24.42 5.51
C SER A 658 16.52 25.80 5.04
N GLY A 659 16.31 26.15 3.76
CA GLY A 659 16.71 27.42 3.18
C GLY A 659 18.17 27.49 2.71
N GLU A 660 18.91 26.37 2.70
CA GLU A 660 20.33 26.33 2.30
C GLU A 660 20.57 26.69 0.82
N TYR A 661 19.57 26.47 -0.04
CA TYR A 661 19.65 26.77 -1.48
C TYR A 661 19.24 28.20 -1.84
N PHE A 662 18.55 28.91 -0.96
CA PHE A 662 18.01 30.23 -1.26
C PHE A 662 19.00 31.29 -0.79
N ASN A 663 19.69 31.93 -1.74
CA ASN A 663 20.65 32.99 -1.44
C ASN A 663 19.88 34.30 -1.22
N VAL A 664 19.87 34.83 0.01
CA VAL A 664 19.10 36.03 0.39
C VAL A 664 19.59 37.29 -0.35
N ASP A 665 20.83 37.27 -0.85
CA ASP A 665 21.46 38.38 -1.58
C ASP A 665 21.04 38.50 -3.05
N GLU A 666 20.35 37.50 -3.61
CA GLU A 666 19.76 37.61 -4.95
C GLU A 666 18.42 38.35 -4.87
N VAL A 667 18.30 39.44 -5.63
CA VAL A 667 17.07 40.25 -5.71
C VAL A 667 15.90 39.32 -6.04
N PRO A 668 14.82 39.28 -5.23
CA PRO A 668 13.67 38.44 -5.55
C PRO A 668 13.11 38.86 -6.90
N GLN A 669 13.30 38.02 -7.92
CA GLN A 669 12.63 38.21 -9.19
C GLN A 669 11.13 38.17 -8.91
N VAL A 670 10.40 39.19 -9.37
CA VAL A 670 8.95 39.24 -9.27
C VAL A 670 8.40 37.98 -9.94
N GLU A 671 7.68 37.14 -9.21
CA GLU A 671 7.04 35.95 -9.78
C GLU A 671 6.18 36.39 -10.98
N PRO A 672 6.44 35.88 -12.19
CA PRO A 672 5.66 36.25 -13.36
C PRO A 672 4.20 35.88 -13.13
N SER A 673 3.30 36.87 -13.23
CA SER A 673 1.86 36.65 -13.14
C SER A 673 1.34 36.09 -14.46
N TYR A 674 0.72 34.91 -14.41
CA TYR A 674 0.13 34.25 -15.58
C TYR A 674 -1.40 34.40 -15.57
N PRO A 675 -2.04 34.54 -16.74
CA PRO A 675 -3.49 34.66 -16.83
C PRO A 675 -4.21 33.40 -16.33
N ASP A 676 -5.32 33.58 -15.61
CA ASP A 676 -6.13 32.49 -15.07
C ASP A 676 -6.80 31.70 -16.22
N PRO A 677 -6.59 30.37 -16.31
CA PRO A 677 -7.16 29.54 -17.37
C PRO A 677 -8.69 29.50 -17.36
N SER A 678 -9.34 29.82 -16.24
CA SER A 678 -10.80 29.84 -16.11
C SER A 678 -11.46 31.10 -16.65
N SER A 679 -10.69 32.15 -16.96
CA SER A 679 -11.21 33.38 -17.52
C SER A 679 -11.68 33.17 -18.97
N PHE A 680 -12.94 33.54 -19.24
CA PHE A 680 -13.53 33.53 -20.58
C PHE A 680 -14.25 34.86 -20.85
N ASP A 681 -14.29 35.27 -22.11
CA ASP A 681 -15.02 36.47 -22.51
C ASP A 681 -16.53 36.18 -22.53
N GLU A 682 -17.33 37.04 -21.91
CA GLU A 682 -18.78 36.83 -21.74
C GLU A 682 -19.55 36.82 -23.08
N SER A 683 -18.91 37.26 -24.16
CA SER A 683 -19.43 37.28 -25.53
C SER A 683 -19.33 35.93 -26.28
N THR A 684 -18.69 34.92 -25.69
CA THR A 684 -18.43 33.62 -26.34
C THR A 684 -19.60 32.64 -26.24
N ASP A 685 -19.98 32.05 -27.38
CA ASP A 685 -21.01 31.00 -27.50
C ASP A 685 -20.40 29.60 -27.74
N LEU A 686 -21.07 28.55 -27.27
CA LEU A 686 -20.65 27.14 -27.40
C LEU A 686 -20.29 26.70 -28.84
N LEU A 687 -20.93 27.28 -29.85
CA LEU A 687 -20.71 26.95 -31.27
C LEU A 687 -19.41 27.55 -31.82
N HIS A 688 -18.85 28.58 -31.16
CA HIS A 688 -17.64 29.29 -31.58
C HIS A 688 -16.45 29.11 -30.63
N ASP A 689 -16.65 28.47 -29.48
CA ASP A 689 -15.60 28.19 -28.51
C ASP A 689 -14.70 27.03 -28.96
N GLU A 690 -13.41 27.33 -29.17
CA GLU A 690 -12.36 26.35 -29.45
C GLU A 690 -11.29 26.39 -28.33
N PRO A 691 -11.45 25.59 -27.25
CA PRO A 691 -10.38 25.36 -26.28
C PRO A 691 -9.15 24.75 -26.98
N LYS A 692 -8.04 25.48 -26.96
CA LYS A 692 -6.74 25.05 -27.49
C LYS A 692 -5.72 24.98 -26.36
N VAL A 693 -4.69 24.16 -26.57
CA VAL A 693 -3.53 24.09 -25.67
C VAL A 693 -2.89 25.47 -25.59
N ARG A 694 -2.59 25.92 -24.37
CA ARG A 694 -1.97 27.23 -24.09
C ARG A 694 -0.58 27.32 -24.73
N SER A 695 -0.18 28.53 -25.13
CA SER A 695 1.17 28.77 -25.66
C SER A 695 2.22 28.69 -24.55
N ALA A 696 3.43 28.23 -24.87
CA ALA A 696 4.51 28.06 -23.89
C ALA A 696 4.85 29.35 -23.13
N ASN A 697 4.74 30.52 -23.78
CA ASN A 697 5.03 31.83 -23.18
C ASN A 697 3.94 32.31 -22.22
N ALA A 698 2.72 31.76 -22.31
CA ALA A 698 1.61 32.08 -21.42
C ALA A 698 1.55 31.15 -20.20
N MET A 699 2.59 30.34 -19.97
CA MET A 699 2.64 29.36 -18.90
C MET A 699 4.00 29.38 -18.18
N GLN A 700 4.01 28.89 -16.94
CA GLN A 700 5.25 28.67 -16.20
C GLN A 700 6.15 27.63 -16.88
N PRO A 701 7.48 27.70 -16.74
CA PRO A 701 8.32 26.58 -17.18
C PRO A 701 7.95 25.29 -16.44
N LEU A 702 7.99 24.16 -17.14
CA LEU A 702 7.66 22.84 -16.58
C LEU A 702 8.57 22.47 -15.40
N LEU A 703 9.86 22.76 -15.54
CA LEU A 703 10.90 22.48 -14.55
C LEU A 703 11.46 23.81 -14.04
N GLN A 704 11.40 24.01 -12.73
CA GLN A 704 12.00 25.16 -12.05
C GLN A 704 13.17 24.69 -11.18
N ARG A 705 14.25 25.47 -11.17
CA ARG A 705 15.39 25.18 -10.30
C ARG A 705 15.03 25.54 -8.86
N LEU A 706 15.51 24.75 -7.90
CA LEU A 706 15.23 24.98 -6.48
C LEU A 706 15.86 26.27 -5.94
N THR A 707 16.89 26.79 -6.61
CA THR A 707 17.55 28.07 -6.29
C THR A 707 16.65 29.27 -6.60
N GLU A 708 15.77 29.15 -7.59
CA GLU A 708 14.93 30.25 -8.09
C GLU A 708 13.63 30.42 -7.30
N ARG A 709 13.20 29.39 -6.56
CA ARG A 709 11.92 29.37 -5.84
C ARG A 709 12.13 29.50 -4.33
N LYS A 710 11.51 30.50 -3.71
CA LYS A 710 11.48 30.62 -2.24
C LYS A 710 10.71 29.44 -1.59
N PRO A 711 11.31 28.72 -0.63
CA PRO A 711 10.62 27.64 0.10
C PRO A 711 9.56 28.20 1.08
N GLU A 712 8.51 27.42 1.35
CA GLU A 712 7.60 27.70 2.46
C GLU A 712 8.29 27.45 3.81
N THR A 713 7.92 28.20 4.84
CA THR A 713 8.44 28.00 6.21
C THR A 713 7.80 26.76 6.83
N LEU A 714 8.62 25.75 7.12
CA LEU A 714 8.19 24.47 7.68
C LEU A 714 9.00 24.14 8.94
N ASP A 715 8.35 23.47 9.89
CA ASP A 715 8.92 23.05 11.16
C ASP A 715 9.37 21.58 11.12
N TYR A 716 8.64 20.73 10.39
CA TYR A 716 8.92 19.30 10.31
C TYR A 716 8.65 18.69 8.94
N LEU A 717 9.35 17.59 8.65
CA LEU A 717 9.08 16.68 7.54
C LEU A 717 8.56 15.34 8.08
N GLY A 718 7.37 14.94 7.64
CA GLY A 718 6.71 13.70 8.04
C GLY A 718 6.60 12.69 6.89
N VAL A 719 6.49 11.41 7.23
CA VAL A 719 6.25 10.33 6.27
C VAL A 719 5.24 9.34 6.85
N SER A 720 4.42 8.75 5.98
CA SER A 720 3.45 7.71 6.35
C SER A 720 3.52 6.56 5.35
N TYR A 721 3.86 5.35 5.80
CA TYR A 721 4.05 4.20 4.92
C TYR A 721 3.72 2.87 5.62
N GLY A 722 3.51 1.80 4.84
CA GLY A 722 3.39 0.43 5.36
C GLY A 722 4.75 -0.10 5.84
N LEU A 723 4.81 -0.54 7.10
CA LEU A 723 6.08 -0.89 7.75
C LEU A 723 6.68 -2.16 7.13
N THR A 724 7.73 -1.98 6.33
CA THR A 724 8.59 -3.06 5.83
C THR A 724 10.05 -2.88 6.27
N PRO A 725 10.81 -3.97 6.45
CA PRO A 725 12.22 -3.86 6.86
C PRO A 725 13.09 -2.99 5.93
N PRO A 726 12.98 -3.06 4.58
CA PRO A 726 13.76 -2.21 3.68
C PRO A 726 13.43 -0.72 3.82
N LEU A 727 12.14 -0.37 3.86
CA LEU A 727 11.71 1.02 4.02
C LEU A 727 12.09 1.58 5.38
N LEU A 728 11.95 0.79 6.46
CA LEU A 728 12.38 1.20 7.79
C LEU A 728 13.87 1.53 7.84
N ARG A 729 14.73 0.71 7.20
CA ARG A 729 16.17 0.97 7.11
C ARG A 729 16.46 2.24 6.30
N PHE A 730 15.73 2.47 5.21
CA PHE A 730 15.86 3.68 4.39
C PHE A 730 15.56 4.94 5.21
N TRP A 731 14.41 5.00 5.88
CA TRP A 731 14.00 6.16 6.69
C TRP A 731 14.88 6.36 7.93
N LYS A 732 15.31 5.27 8.57
CA LYS A 732 16.27 5.33 9.69
C LYS A 732 17.60 5.94 9.26
N ARG A 733 18.14 5.56 8.09
CA ARG A 733 19.37 6.17 7.54
C ARG A 733 19.18 7.64 7.18
N ALA A 734 17.98 8.00 6.75
CA ALA A 734 17.59 9.38 6.49
C ALA A 734 17.29 10.18 7.78
N GLY A 735 17.43 9.61 8.98
CA GLY A 735 17.28 10.32 10.25
C GLY A 735 15.84 10.61 10.67
N TYR A 736 14.84 9.90 10.13
CA TYR A 736 13.45 10.00 10.56
C TYR A 736 13.21 9.18 11.83
N ILE A 737 12.35 9.69 12.71
CA ILE A 737 12.05 9.11 14.02
C ILE A 737 10.59 8.63 14.03
N PRO A 738 10.30 7.37 14.42
CA PRO A 738 8.94 6.88 14.49
C PRO A 738 8.19 7.49 15.68
N LEU A 739 6.99 8.03 15.42
CA LEU A 739 6.12 8.60 16.45
C LEU A 739 4.82 7.80 16.64
N TYR A 740 4.39 7.07 15.62
CA TYR A 740 3.17 6.27 15.69
C TYR A 740 3.24 5.04 14.79
N LEU A 741 2.70 3.93 15.28
CA LEU A 741 2.51 2.69 14.53
C LEU A 741 1.10 2.15 14.78
N ARG A 742 0.34 1.94 13.71
CA ARG A 742 -1.04 1.44 13.77
C ARG A 742 -1.07 -0.04 14.15
N GLN A 743 -1.91 -0.43 15.12
CA GLN A 743 -2.04 -1.83 15.56
C GLN A 743 -2.80 -2.72 14.58
N THR A 744 -3.78 -2.17 13.86
CA THR A 744 -4.51 -2.91 12.83
C THR A 744 -3.73 -2.89 11.52
N GLN A 745 -3.55 -4.06 10.91
CA GLN A 745 -2.97 -4.16 9.57
C GLN A 745 -3.95 -3.57 8.54
N SER A 746 -3.38 -3.05 7.45
CA SER A 746 -4.16 -2.71 6.27
C SER A 746 -4.62 -3.99 5.57
N GLU A 747 -5.92 -4.16 5.35
CA GLU A 747 -6.48 -5.31 4.62
C GLU A 747 -5.85 -5.49 3.23
N LEU A 748 -5.43 -4.38 2.60
CA LEU A 748 -4.89 -4.39 1.25
C LEU A 748 -3.43 -4.85 1.16
N THR A 749 -2.61 -4.57 2.18
CA THR A 749 -1.17 -4.86 2.15
C THR A 749 -0.74 -5.86 3.19
N GLY A 750 -1.57 -6.15 4.20
CA GLY A 750 -1.20 -6.92 5.38
C GLY A 750 -0.17 -6.21 6.27
N GLU A 751 0.12 -4.93 6.01
CA GLU A 751 1.17 -4.18 6.71
C GLU A 751 0.59 -3.17 7.69
N HIS A 752 1.34 -2.88 8.75
CA HIS A 752 1.01 -1.84 9.73
C HIS A 752 1.50 -0.47 9.25
N THR A 753 0.64 0.54 9.27
CA THR A 753 1.03 1.91 8.89
C THR A 753 1.90 2.56 9.97
N CYS A 754 3.09 3.02 9.60
CA CYS A 754 4.04 3.74 10.44
C CYS A 754 4.12 5.20 10.03
N VAL A 755 4.08 6.10 11.01
CA VAL A 755 4.33 7.54 10.82
C VAL A 755 5.66 7.89 11.47
N MET A 756 6.57 8.45 10.67
CA MET A 756 7.87 8.92 11.13
C MET A 756 8.02 10.40 10.81
N VAL A 757 8.67 11.14 11.69
CA VAL A 757 8.86 12.59 11.58
C VAL A 757 10.34 12.93 11.77
N ARG A 758 10.78 13.98 11.09
CA ARG A 758 12.10 14.57 11.21
C ARG A 758 11.94 16.08 11.39
N GLY A 759 12.58 16.65 12.41
CA GLY A 759 12.71 18.10 12.57
C GLY A 759 13.63 18.70 11.53
N LEU A 760 13.33 19.91 11.07
CA LEU A 760 14.17 20.69 10.16
C LEU A 760 15.27 21.42 10.92
N ASN A 761 16.41 21.68 10.28
CA ASN A 761 17.58 22.31 10.93
C ASN A 761 17.42 23.83 11.11
N SER A 762 16.41 24.44 10.49
CA SER A 762 16.12 25.88 10.55
C SER A 762 15.41 26.31 11.84
N SER A 763 14.71 25.39 12.51
CA SER A 763 14.09 25.62 13.81
C SER A 763 15.16 25.61 14.90
N VAL A 764 15.14 26.59 15.81
CA VAL A 764 16.09 26.71 16.93
C VAL A 764 16.08 25.40 17.74
N ASP A 765 17.22 24.93 18.26
CA ASP A 765 17.32 23.64 18.97
C ASP A 765 16.26 23.45 20.10
N GLY A 766 15.80 24.53 20.72
CA GLY A 766 14.71 24.51 21.72
C GLY A 766 13.31 24.23 21.15
N GLU A 767 13.06 24.48 19.88
CA GLU A 767 11.77 24.19 19.22
C GLU A 767 11.62 22.72 18.82
N LEU A 768 12.68 21.90 18.92
CA LEU A 768 12.65 20.47 18.59
C LEU A 768 12.54 19.56 19.82
N GLU A 769 12.40 20.12 21.03
CA GLU A 769 12.26 19.35 22.28
C GLU A 769 11.05 18.40 22.26
N TRP A 770 9.93 18.85 21.67
CA TRP A 770 8.70 18.04 21.55
C TRP A 770 8.93 16.72 20.82
N LEU A 771 9.85 16.68 19.83
CA LEU A 771 10.13 15.48 19.04
C LEU A 771 10.77 14.39 19.90
N GLY A 772 11.63 14.80 20.84
CA GLY A 772 12.24 13.88 21.79
C GLY A 772 11.24 13.37 22.82
N GLU A 773 10.33 14.23 23.29
CA GLU A 773 9.30 13.85 24.27
C GLU A 773 8.32 12.83 23.68
N PHE A 774 7.85 13.10 22.45
CA PHE A 774 7.01 12.17 21.71
C PHE A 774 7.74 10.86 21.40
N ALA A 775 9.04 10.90 21.06
CA ALA A 775 9.83 9.69 20.84
C ALA A 775 9.98 8.85 22.13
N LYS A 776 10.14 9.51 23.29
CA LYS A 776 10.22 8.84 24.60
C LYS A 776 8.90 8.18 24.97
N ASP A 777 7.78 8.85 24.77
CA ASP A 777 6.45 8.31 25.01
C ASP A 777 6.11 7.18 24.02
N PHE A 778 6.39 7.36 22.72
CA PHE A 778 6.26 6.31 21.71
C PHE A 778 7.06 5.06 22.07
N ARG A 779 8.31 5.21 22.52
CA ARG A 779 9.14 4.08 22.97
C ARG A 779 8.46 3.30 24.10
N ARG A 780 7.94 4.00 25.12
CA ARG A 780 7.25 3.37 26.25
C ARG A 780 5.98 2.65 25.81
N ARG A 781 5.14 3.31 24.98
CA ARG A 781 3.93 2.70 24.41
C ARG A 781 4.26 1.48 23.55
N PHE A 782 5.24 1.60 22.66
CA PHE A 782 5.64 0.53 21.76
C PHE A 782 6.10 -0.71 22.54
N LEU A 783 6.94 -0.54 23.57
CA LEU A 783 7.37 -1.63 24.45
C LEU A 783 6.19 -2.38 25.10
N SER A 784 5.17 -1.65 25.56
CA SER A 784 3.94 -2.26 26.11
C SER A 784 3.11 -2.97 25.03
N LEU A 785 3.01 -2.37 23.84
CA LEU A 785 2.21 -2.89 22.72
C LEU A 785 2.83 -4.11 22.02
N LEU A 786 4.13 -4.38 22.20
CA LEU A 786 4.83 -5.50 21.55
C LEU A 786 4.21 -6.87 21.81
N SER A 787 3.58 -7.07 22.98
CA SER A 787 2.99 -8.35 23.38
C SER A 787 1.59 -8.62 22.78
N PHE A 788 0.92 -7.60 22.24
CA PHE A 788 -0.42 -7.70 21.67
C PHE A 788 -0.34 -8.08 20.17
N LYS A 789 -0.91 -7.25 19.28
CA LYS A 789 -0.90 -7.50 17.83
C LYS A 789 0.50 -7.50 17.22
N PHE A 790 1.47 -6.88 17.88
CA PHE A 790 2.86 -6.83 17.44
C PHE A 790 3.69 -8.06 17.83
N ARG A 791 3.07 -9.07 18.44
CA ARG A 791 3.70 -10.37 18.70
C ARG A 791 4.08 -11.08 17.40
N GLU A 792 3.27 -10.93 16.35
CA GLU A 792 3.52 -11.53 15.03
C GLU A 792 4.73 -10.93 14.31
N PHE A 793 5.19 -9.72 14.71
CA PHE A 793 6.33 -9.11 14.06
C PHE A 793 7.62 -9.90 14.24
N GLY A 794 8.49 -9.85 13.22
CA GLY A 794 9.87 -10.29 13.34
C GLY A 794 10.59 -9.52 14.45
N SER A 795 11.33 -10.23 15.30
CA SER A 795 12.06 -9.63 16.42
C SER A 795 13.10 -8.60 15.96
N VAL A 796 13.68 -8.78 14.77
CA VAL A 796 14.64 -7.87 14.14
C VAL A 796 14.00 -6.56 13.68
N THR A 797 12.76 -6.61 13.17
CA THR A 797 12.04 -5.40 12.74
C THR A 797 11.62 -4.58 13.96
N ALA A 798 11.09 -5.24 14.99
CA ALA A 798 10.77 -4.59 16.27
C ALA A 798 12.01 -3.92 16.91
N LEU A 799 13.17 -4.59 16.90
CA LEU A 799 14.42 -3.99 17.38
C LEU A 799 14.83 -2.77 16.55
N SER A 800 14.70 -2.84 15.22
CA SER A 800 15.04 -1.74 14.33
C SER A 800 14.16 -0.50 14.57
N VAL A 801 12.87 -0.70 14.88
CA VAL A 801 11.94 0.40 15.25
C VAL A 801 12.36 1.04 16.56
N LEU A 802 12.70 0.22 17.58
CA LEU A 802 13.19 0.73 18.86
C LEU A 802 14.49 1.51 18.73
N GLU A 803 15.43 1.03 17.90
CA GLU A 803 16.68 1.76 17.63
C GLU A 803 16.42 3.13 16.98
N ALA A 804 15.44 3.21 16.07
CA ALA A 804 15.04 4.47 15.45
C ALA A 804 14.33 5.42 16.43
N ALA A 805 13.48 4.91 17.33
CA ALA A 805 12.91 5.70 18.41
C ALA A 805 14.01 6.22 19.36
N ASN A 806 14.98 5.37 19.68
CA ASN A 806 16.10 5.69 20.56
C ASN A 806 17.05 6.74 19.97
N SER A 807 17.14 6.91 18.66
CA SER A 807 17.89 8.04 18.07
C SER A 807 17.20 9.39 18.30
N GLY A 808 15.87 9.41 18.39
CA GLY A 808 15.13 10.64 18.72
C GLY A 808 15.32 11.08 20.17
N VAL A 809 15.32 10.12 21.10
CA VAL A 809 15.51 10.40 22.54
C VAL A 809 16.89 10.99 22.84
N LYS A 810 17.94 10.55 22.11
CA LYS A 810 19.31 11.05 22.29
C LYS A 810 19.45 12.57 22.09
N LYS A 811 18.53 13.22 21.37
CA LYS A 811 18.54 14.68 21.18
C LYS A 811 18.13 15.46 22.44
N LEU A 812 17.32 14.86 23.31
CA LEU A 812 16.92 15.43 24.62
C LEU A 812 17.91 15.11 25.75
N ASP A 813 18.75 14.08 25.59
CA ASP A 813 19.62 13.53 26.65
C ASP A 813 20.85 14.44 26.96
N ALA A 814 20.73 15.77 26.84
CA ALA A 814 21.64 16.70 27.52
C ALA A 814 21.46 16.64 29.06
N HIS A 815 20.33 16.10 29.54
CA HIS A 815 20.15 15.63 30.90
C HIS A 815 20.29 14.11 30.97
N PRO A 816 21.20 13.56 31.81
CA PRO A 816 21.42 12.12 31.88
C PRO A 816 20.12 11.42 32.26
N SER A 817 19.74 10.41 31.48
CA SER A 817 18.68 9.45 31.80
C SER A 817 18.72 9.12 33.30
N ARG A 818 17.59 9.25 34.02
CA ARG A 818 17.45 8.80 35.42
C ARG A 818 17.99 7.37 35.54
N GLU A 819 19.23 7.25 36.00
CA GLU A 819 19.84 5.96 36.29
C GLU A 819 19.03 5.27 37.38
N LEU A 820 18.94 3.95 37.32
CA LEU A 820 18.12 3.17 38.24
C LEU A 820 18.56 3.40 39.69
N GLY A 821 17.70 4.04 40.49
CA GLY A 821 17.90 4.18 41.93
C GLY A 821 17.65 2.87 42.68
N SER A 822 18.29 2.70 43.83
CA SER A 822 18.11 1.50 44.67
C SER A 822 16.69 1.36 45.25
N SER A 823 16.07 2.49 45.60
CA SER A 823 14.67 2.56 46.04
C SER A 823 13.71 2.09 44.95
N GLU A 824 13.92 2.55 43.71
CA GLU A 824 13.13 2.13 42.55
C GLU A 824 13.32 0.65 42.22
N LEU A 825 14.56 0.14 42.32
CA LEU A 825 14.85 -1.28 42.13
C LEU A 825 14.11 -2.15 43.16
N SER A 826 14.10 -1.76 44.43
CA SER A 826 13.39 -2.48 45.50
C SER A 826 11.86 -2.48 45.34
N PHE A 827 11.31 -1.47 44.65
CA PHE A 827 9.90 -1.41 44.30
C PHE A 827 9.55 -2.31 43.10
N MET A 828 10.47 -2.45 42.14
CA MET A 828 10.24 -3.22 40.91
C MET A 828 10.58 -4.71 41.04
N LEU A 829 11.55 -5.08 41.87
CA LEU A 829 12.03 -6.45 42.03
C LEU A 829 12.25 -6.78 43.51
N SER A 830 11.75 -7.93 43.96
CA SER A 830 12.03 -8.39 45.31
C SER A 830 13.45 -8.96 45.43
N PRO A 831 14.02 -9.04 46.64
CA PRO A 831 15.30 -9.71 46.87
C PRO A 831 15.32 -11.18 46.42
N PHE A 832 14.15 -11.85 46.45
CA PHE A 832 14.01 -13.23 45.98
C PHE A 832 14.09 -13.31 44.45
N ASP A 833 13.60 -12.31 43.74
CA ASP A 833 13.66 -12.25 42.27
C ASP A 833 15.10 -12.05 41.78
N LEU A 834 15.88 -11.22 42.48
CA LEU A 834 17.31 -11.06 42.19
C LEU A 834 18.09 -12.37 42.41
N LYS A 835 17.77 -13.13 43.47
CA LYS A 835 18.35 -14.47 43.69
C LYS A 835 17.95 -15.46 42.59
N ARG A 836 16.69 -15.46 42.15
CA ARG A 836 16.22 -16.31 41.04
C ARG A 836 16.95 -16.01 39.74
N LEU A 837 17.15 -14.72 39.42
CA LEU A 837 17.92 -14.30 38.24
C LEU A 837 19.38 -14.74 38.33
N ASP A 838 20.00 -14.66 39.51
CA ASP A 838 21.37 -15.11 39.73
C ASP A 838 21.51 -16.64 39.62
N SER A 839 20.63 -17.41 40.27
CA SER A 839 20.59 -18.87 40.17
C SER A 839 20.35 -19.36 38.73
N TYR A 840 19.48 -18.69 37.96
CA TYR A 840 19.34 -18.98 36.54
C TYR A 840 20.61 -18.65 35.74
N SER A 841 21.28 -17.53 36.04
CA SER A 841 22.53 -17.15 35.37
C SER A 841 23.68 -18.15 35.60
N ASN A 842 23.60 -18.90 36.70
CA ASN A 842 24.50 -19.99 37.07
C ASN A 842 24.03 -21.37 36.56
N ASN A 843 23.00 -21.42 35.69
CA ASN A 843 22.39 -22.64 35.15
C ASN A 843 21.84 -23.61 36.21
N GLN A 844 21.43 -23.11 37.38
CA GLN A 844 20.86 -23.95 38.46
C GLN A 844 19.34 -24.13 38.33
N LEU A 845 18.67 -23.25 37.58
CA LEU A 845 17.22 -23.22 37.42
C LEU A 845 16.85 -23.22 35.93
N ASP A 846 15.66 -23.75 35.63
CA ASP A 846 15.07 -23.67 34.29
C ASP A 846 14.48 -22.29 34.00
N TYR A 847 14.37 -21.95 32.72
CA TYR A 847 13.90 -20.64 32.27
C TYR A 847 12.46 -20.32 32.71
N HIS A 848 11.61 -21.35 32.93
CA HIS A 848 10.23 -21.17 33.40
C HIS A 848 10.17 -20.38 34.70
N VAL A 849 11.20 -20.52 35.55
CA VAL A 849 11.31 -19.85 36.85
C VAL A 849 11.71 -18.39 36.73
N ILE A 850 12.04 -17.88 35.54
CA ILE A 850 12.36 -16.45 35.36
C ILE A 850 11.44 -15.75 34.35
N MET A 851 10.49 -16.48 33.73
CA MET A 851 9.62 -15.92 32.69
C MET A 851 8.77 -14.74 33.16
N ASP A 852 8.35 -14.75 34.41
CA ASP A 852 7.63 -13.65 35.08
C ASP A 852 8.46 -12.37 35.19
N LEU A 853 9.79 -12.50 35.29
CA LEU A 853 10.73 -11.39 35.46
C LEU A 853 11.20 -10.78 34.13
N LEU A 854 11.06 -11.50 33.01
CA LEU A 854 11.57 -11.07 31.70
C LEU A 854 10.96 -9.77 31.17
N PRO A 855 9.65 -9.49 31.33
CA PRO A 855 9.08 -8.22 30.89
C PRO A 855 9.70 -7.02 31.62
N THR A 856 9.90 -7.13 32.93
CA THR A 856 10.51 -6.09 33.77
C THR A 856 11.97 -5.86 33.39
N VAL A 857 12.73 -6.95 33.23
CA VAL A 857 14.14 -6.91 32.80
C VAL A 857 14.28 -6.31 31.40
N GLY A 858 13.41 -6.72 30.47
CA GLY A 858 13.36 -6.19 29.11
C GLY A 858 13.04 -4.70 29.09
N GLN A 859 12.04 -4.26 29.88
CA GLN A 859 11.65 -2.86 29.98
C GLN A 859 12.80 -1.98 30.49
N LEU A 860 13.47 -2.40 31.58
CA LEU A 860 14.62 -1.67 32.14
C LEU A 860 15.77 -1.51 31.14
N TYR A 861 16.03 -2.55 30.34
CA TYR A 861 17.06 -2.52 29.31
C TYR A 861 16.68 -1.57 28.15
N PHE A 862 15.49 -1.71 27.57
CA PHE A 862 15.08 -0.93 26.40
C PHE A 862 14.74 0.54 26.73
N GLU A 863 14.38 0.85 27.97
CA GLU A 863 14.25 2.23 28.46
C GLU A 863 15.60 2.91 28.71
N LYS A 864 16.71 2.15 28.61
CA LYS A 864 18.10 2.56 28.92
C LYS A 864 18.35 2.91 30.40
N ARG A 865 17.59 2.35 31.33
CA ARG A 865 17.76 2.62 32.78
C ARG A 865 18.91 1.84 33.41
N LEU A 866 19.41 0.80 32.74
CA LEU A 866 20.54 -0.02 33.20
C LEU A 866 21.93 0.64 32.99
N GLY A 867 21.98 1.84 32.41
CA GLY A 867 23.21 2.59 32.15
C GLY A 867 23.95 2.16 30.87
N PRO A 868 24.99 2.91 30.44
CA PRO A 868 25.73 2.65 29.21
C PRO A 868 26.66 1.41 29.27
N GLU A 869 26.92 0.88 30.47
CA GLU A 869 27.82 -0.25 30.73
C GLU A 869 27.28 -1.58 30.18
N VAL A 870 25.95 -1.76 30.19
CA VAL A 870 25.32 -3.00 29.71
C VAL A 870 24.99 -2.88 28.22
N ARG A 871 25.94 -3.30 27.37
CA ARG A 871 25.71 -3.44 25.92
C ARG A 871 25.49 -4.90 25.52
N LEU A 872 24.32 -5.19 24.96
CA LEU A 872 24.02 -6.47 24.33
C LEU A 872 24.31 -6.40 22.83
N SER A 873 24.68 -7.52 22.22
CA SER A 873 24.75 -7.61 20.75
C SER A 873 23.35 -7.48 20.14
N ALA A 874 23.25 -7.19 18.84
CA ALA A 874 21.96 -7.10 18.15
C ALA A 874 21.14 -8.39 18.27
N VAL A 875 21.80 -9.56 18.15
CA VAL A 875 21.17 -10.87 18.31
C VAL A 875 20.70 -11.08 19.75
N GLN A 876 21.53 -10.74 20.74
CA GLN A 876 21.17 -10.82 22.16
C GLN A 876 19.98 -9.91 22.52
N SER A 877 19.97 -8.68 22.00
CA SER A 877 18.85 -7.74 22.18
C SER A 877 17.58 -8.24 21.49
N SER A 878 17.70 -8.84 20.31
CA SER A 878 16.57 -9.43 19.58
C SER A 878 15.94 -10.59 20.35
N ILE A 879 16.77 -11.47 20.95
CA ILE A 879 16.30 -12.58 21.80
C ILE A 879 15.60 -12.04 23.05
N LEU A 880 16.20 -11.05 23.74
CA LEU A 880 15.60 -10.44 24.92
C LEU A 880 14.26 -9.77 24.60
N LEU A 881 14.17 -9.10 23.45
CA LEU A 881 12.93 -8.48 22.97
C LEU A 881 11.86 -9.53 22.66
N ALA A 882 12.24 -10.62 21.99
CA ALA A 882 11.30 -11.64 21.56
C ALA A 882 10.72 -12.41 22.77
N LEU A 883 11.56 -12.80 23.73
CA LEU A 883 11.12 -13.52 24.93
C LEU A 883 10.47 -12.59 25.97
N GLY A 884 11.11 -11.45 26.27
CA GLY A 884 10.66 -10.55 27.34
C GLY A 884 9.49 -9.66 26.93
N MET A 885 9.54 -9.03 25.75
CA MET A 885 8.57 -8.01 25.35
C MET A 885 7.49 -8.55 24.40
N GLN A 886 7.84 -9.37 23.41
CA GLN A 886 6.86 -9.99 22.48
C GLN A 886 6.21 -11.25 23.06
N ARG A 887 6.79 -11.85 24.11
CA ARG A 887 6.29 -13.08 24.76
C ARG A 887 6.13 -14.24 23.77
N LYS A 888 7.11 -14.40 22.87
CA LYS A 888 7.18 -15.54 21.95
C LYS A 888 7.63 -16.81 22.67
N SER A 889 7.23 -17.96 22.11
CA SER A 889 7.69 -19.24 22.62
C SER A 889 9.16 -19.45 22.32
N ILE A 890 9.84 -20.28 23.11
CA ILE A 890 11.26 -20.60 22.88
C ILE A 890 11.44 -21.47 21.63
N GLU A 891 10.43 -22.29 21.30
CA GLU A 891 10.40 -23.10 20.08
C GLU A 891 10.56 -22.23 18.83
N GLU A 892 10.03 -21.01 18.84
CA GLU A 892 10.17 -20.05 17.74
C GLU A 892 11.58 -19.43 17.62
N ILE A 893 12.43 -19.52 18.65
CA ILE A 893 13.67 -18.72 18.77
C ILE A 893 14.95 -19.57 18.75
N GLU A 894 14.87 -20.89 18.97
CA GLU A 894 15.97 -21.89 18.84
C GLU A 894 17.37 -21.45 19.39
N ALA A 895 17.43 -20.66 20.48
CA ALA A 895 18.70 -20.04 20.93
C ALA A 895 18.86 -19.86 22.46
N LEU A 896 18.64 -20.92 23.25
CA LEU A 896 18.74 -20.91 24.73
C LEU A 896 20.11 -20.47 25.28
N ALA A 897 21.22 -20.89 24.66
CA ALA A 897 22.56 -20.62 25.17
C ALA A 897 22.94 -19.12 25.16
N LEU A 898 22.44 -18.36 24.19
CA LEU A 898 22.66 -16.91 24.11
C LEU A 898 21.80 -16.17 25.15
N PHE A 899 20.62 -16.69 25.45
CA PHE A 899 19.71 -16.11 26.43
C PHE A 899 20.28 -16.14 27.85
N VAL A 900 20.90 -17.25 28.28
CA VAL A 900 21.60 -17.33 29.58
C VAL A 900 22.66 -16.24 29.71
N LYS A 901 23.46 -16.00 28.66
CA LYS A 901 24.48 -14.95 28.65
C LYS A 901 23.89 -13.55 28.81
N VAL A 902 22.70 -13.30 28.27
CA VAL A 902 21.99 -12.02 28.42
C VAL A 902 21.58 -11.82 29.88
N ILE A 903 20.92 -12.80 30.48
CA ILE A 903 20.47 -12.72 31.87
C ILE A 903 21.66 -12.54 32.82
N LYS A 904 22.78 -13.24 32.59
CA LYS A 904 24.01 -13.08 33.38
C LYS A 904 24.54 -11.64 33.37
N LYS A 905 24.57 -10.97 32.21
CA LYS A 905 25.01 -9.57 32.11
C LYS A 905 24.09 -8.62 32.87
N ILE A 906 22.78 -8.82 32.75
CA ILE A 906 21.80 -7.94 33.40
C ILE A 906 21.75 -8.17 34.91
N SER A 907 21.76 -9.43 35.35
CA SER A 907 21.81 -9.81 36.77
C SER A 907 23.02 -9.17 37.47
N LYS A 908 24.21 -9.24 36.84
CA LYS A 908 25.42 -8.60 37.37
C LYS A 908 25.21 -7.10 37.62
N ARG A 909 24.66 -6.35 36.66
CA ARG A 909 24.41 -4.92 36.83
C ARG A 909 23.37 -4.62 37.91
N LEU A 910 22.29 -5.40 38.00
CA LEU A 910 21.28 -5.23 39.05
C LEU A 910 21.88 -5.46 40.45
N LEU A 911 22.76 -6.47 40.59
CA LEU A 911 23.52 -6.71 41.82
C LEU A 911 24.50 -5.58 42.11
N ASP A 912 25.17 -5.01 41.10
CA ASP A 912 26.09 -3.88 41.29
C ASP A 912 25.36 -2.62 41.79
N VAL A 913 24.15 -2.33 41.28
CA VAL A 913 23.30 -1.24 41.78
C VAL A 913 22.88 -1.48 43.23
N GLN A 914 22.53 -2.73 43.58
CA GLN A 914 22.21 -3.09 44.97
C GLN A 914 23.43 -2.96 45.89
N LYS A 915 24.62 -3.38 45.44
CA LYS A 915 25.87 -3.24 46.19
C LYS A 915 26.23 -1.78 46.41
N ALA A 916 26.07 -0.93 45.40
CA ALA A 916 26.30 0.51 45.52
C ALA A 916 25.35 1.17 46.54
N ALA A 917 24.12 0.67 46.66
CA ALA A 917 23.17 1.09 47.68
C ALA A 917 23.57 0.65 49.09
N ILE A 918 24.06 -0.58 49.23
CA ILE A 918 24.54 -1.11 50.51
C ILE A 918 25.80 -0.37 50.94
N SER A 919 26.73 -0.07 50.03
CA SER A 919 27.94 0.69 50.34
C SER A 919 27.67 2.14 50.73
N THR A 920 26.60 2.75 50.23
CA THR A 920 26.18 4.11 50.63
C THR A 920 25.40 4.12 51.95
N GLN A 921 24.78 3.01 52.34
CA GLN A 921 24.15 2.83 53.66
C GLN A 921 25.14 2.39 54.75
N MET A 922 26.31 1.87 54.37
CA MET A 922 27.41 1.65 55.31
C MET A 922 28.00 3.00 55.71
N PRO A 923 28.22 3.29 57.00
CA PRO A 923 28.96 4.48 57.39
C PRO A 923 30.35 4.46 56.76
N ASP A 924 30.71 5.53 56.06
CA ASP A 924 32.02 5.73 55.44
C ASP A 924 33.14 5.38 56.44
N ALA A 925 33.80 4.24 56.24
CA ALA A 925 35.03 3.90 56.95
C ALA A 925 36.15 4.94 56.66
N THR A 926 35.97 5.77 55.63
CA THR A 926 36.81 6.92 55.31
C THR A 926 36.60 8.12 56.24
N ARG A 927 35.50 8.24 56.99
CA ARG A 927 35.43 9.25 58.08
C ARG A 927 36.22 8.85 59.32
N ALA A 928 36.48 7.55 59.51
CA ALA A 928 37.45 7.09 60.49
C ALA A 928 38.88 7.32 59.99
N ALA A 929 39.15 7.17 58.69
CA ALA A 929 40.47 7.42 58.12
C ALA A 929 40.82 8.91 57.87
N ASP A 930 39.85 9.77 57.55
CA ASP A 930 40.05 11.22 57.37
C ASP A 930 40.05 12.01 58.69
N ALA A 931 39.59 11.40 59.78
CA ALA A 931 39.88 11.87 61.14
C ALA A 931 41.33 11.54 61.56
N LEU A 932 42.02 10.67 60.81
CA LEU A 932 43.40 10.22 61.07
C LEU A 932 44.44 10.87 60.14
N THR A 933 44.05 11.69 59.16
CA THR A 933 44.97 12.29 58.15
C THR A 933 44.94 13.82 58.10
N ARG A 934 44.30 14.51 59.05
CA ARG A 934 44.15 15.99 59.04
C ARG A 934 44.84 16.75 60.17
N THR A 935 45.83 16.16 60.83
CA THR A 935 46.61 16.85 61.88
C THR A 935 48.11 16.61 61.77
N ASP A 936 48.69 16.84 60.60
CA ASP A 936 50.16 16.98 60.45
C ASP A 936 50.48 18.19 59.54
N ALA A 937 50.25 19.39 60.05
CA ALA A 937 50.99 20.61 59.72
C ALA A 937 50.77 21.67 60.81
N ASP A 938 51.88 22.17 61.36
CA ASP A 938 52.04 23.19 62.41
C ASP A 938 51.82 22.77 63.86
N GLY A 939 52.92 22.33 64.48
CA GLY A 939 53.01 21.95 65.87
C GLY A 939 53.23 23.11 66.85
N ALA A 940 52.68 22.94 68.05
CA ALA A 940 53.28 23.42 69.31
C ALA A 940 52.63 22.72 70.52
N LYS A 941 53.35 21.72 71.06
CA LYS A 941 53.40 21.26 72.47
C LYS A 941 52.12 21.33 73.33
N ALA A 942 51.47 20.17 73.50
CA ALA A 942 50.93 19.76 74.79
C ALA A 942 51.09 18.24 74.94
N ALA A 943 51.79 17.85 76.01
CA ALA A 943 52.25 16.51 76.29
C ALA A 943 51.11 15.50 76.43
N TRP A 944 51.32 14.33 75.83
CA TRP A 944 50.58 13.11 76.11
C TRP A 944 50.79 12.76 77.58
N LYS A 945 49.70 12.57 78.33
CA LYS A 945 49.80 11.87 79.62
C LYS A 945 50.12 10.40 79.32
N PRO A 946 51.21 9.84 79.85
CA PRO A 946 51.42 8.40 79.78
C PRO A 946 50.29 7.70 80.54
N LEU A 947 49.79 6.58 80.04
CA LEU A 947 49.01 5.66 80.87
C LEU A 947 49.88 5.26 82.08
N GLU A 948 49.34 5.41 83.29
CA GLU A 948 50.05 5.14 84.55
C GLU A 948 50.21 3.63 84.84
N THR A 949 49.65 2.77 84.00
CA THR A 949 49.72 1.31 84.12
C THR A 949 50.11 0.69 82.78
N SER A 950 51.01 -0.30 82.84
CA SER A 950 51.42 -1.02 81.63
C SER A 950 50.28 -1.92 81.16
N LEU A 951 50.15 -2.13 79.86
CA LEU A 951 49.12 -3.01 79.28
C LEU A 951 49.27 -4.47 79.75
N GLU A 952 50.46 -4.84 80.23
CA GLU A 952 50.74 -6.11 80.90
C GLU A 952 50.13 -6.16 82.32
N ASP A 953 50.09 -5.04 83.05
CA ASP A 953 49.45 -4.95 84.37
C ASP A 953 47.91 -4.98 84.26
N GLU A 954 47.31 -4.34 83.26
CA GLU A 954 45.86 -4.46 82.98
C GLU A 954 45.47 -5.89 82.57
N LEU A 955 46.32 -6.57 81.78
CA LEU A 955 46.11 -7.98 81.43
C LEU A 955 46.27 -8.91 82.63
N ALA A 956 47.17 -8.58 83.57
CA ALA A 956 47.33 -9.30 84.83
C ALA A 956 46.12 -9.08 85.76
N GLU A 957 45.61 -7.86 85.87
CA GLU A 957 44.42 -7.54 86.66
C GLU A 957 43.16 -8.20 86.09
N ALA A 958 42.98 -8.18 84.77
CA ALA A 958 41.90 -8.90 84.09
C ALA A 958 42.04 -10.42 84.22
N GLY A 959 43.27 -10.94 84.21
CA GLY A 959 43.58 -12.35 84.50
C GLY A 959 43.22 -12.75 85.93
N ASP A 960 43.52 -11.90 86.90
CA ASP A 960 43.21 -12.10 88.32
C ASP A 960 41.71 -11.98 88.62
N GLU A 961 40.99 -11.08 87.95
CA GLU A 961 39.52 -11.02 87.99
C GLU A 961 38.86 -12.26 87.39
N ALA A 962 39.36 -12.73 86.24
CA ALA A 962 38.89 -13.98 85.64
C ALA A 962 39.17 -15.19 86.55
N ALA A 963 40.34 -15.24 87.20
CA ALA A 963 40.70 -16.29 88.15
C ALA A 963 39.86 -16.25 89.44
N ARG A 964 39.51 -15.05 89.95
CA ARG A 964 38.57 -14.89 91.08
C ARG A 964 37.16 -15.35 90.70
N ALA A 965 36.67 -14.96 89.52
CA ALA A 965 35.36 -15.41 89.03
C ALA A 965 35.29 -16.93 88.85
N LEU A 966 36.41 -17.56 88.45
CA LEU A 966 36.52 -19.02 88.33
C LEU A 966 36.58 -19.70 89.71
N ARG A 967 37.29 -19.10 90.69
CA ARG A 967 37.30 -19.57 92.09
C ARG A 967 35.93 -19.42 92.76
N GLU A 968 35.20 -18.35 92.52
CA GLU A 968 33.83 -18.19 93.02
C GLU A 968 32.87 -19.22 92.39
N LYS A 969 33.00 -19.50 91.09
CA LYS A 969 32.26 -20.59 90.44
C LYS A 969 32.62 -21.97 91.00
N GLN A 970 33.90 -22.22 91.29
CA GLN A 970 34.33 -23.47 91.93
C GLN A 970 33.83 -23.56 93.38
N ARG A 971 33.83 -22.45 94.13
CA ARG A 971 33.30 -22.40 95.49
C ARG A 971 31.77 -22.59 95.52
N ALA A 972 31.06 -22.02 94.56
CA ALA A 972 29.63 -22.26 94.35
C ALA A 972 29.33 -23.71 93.91
N MET A 973 30.20 -24.36 93.14
CA MET A 973 30.09 -25.80 92.85
C MET A 973 30.38 -26.68 94.08
N ILE A 974 31.30 -26.26 94.95
CA ILE A 974 31.62 -26.97 96.20
C ILE A 974 30.49 -26.80 97.23
N ASP A 975 29.88 -25.61 97.33
CA ASP A 975 28.69 -25.38 98.17
C ASP A 975 27.40 -26.01 97.60
N ALA A 976 27.37 -26.32 96.29
CA ALA A 976 26.29 -27.06 95.63
C ALA A 976 26.48 -28.60 95.67
N LEU A 977 27.56 -29.10 96.27
CA LEU A 977 27.78 -30.52 96.53
C LEU A 977 27.21 -30.90 97.89
N ASP A 978 26.07 -31.58 97.87
CA ASP A 978 25.37 -32.12 99.03
C ASP A 978 26.20 -33.27 99.66
N LEU A 979 26.98 -32.96 100.71
CA LEU A 979 27.75 -33.92 101.51
C LEU A 979 26.85 -34.68 102.50
N SER A 980 25.76 -35.25 102.01
CA SER A 980 24.89 -36.18 102.73
C SER A 980 24.71 -37.52 101.99
N LYS A 981 25.83 -38.19 101.69
CA LYS A 981 26.01 -39.66 101.82
C LYS A 981 27.42 -40.11 101.49
#